data_AF-A0A924N6J2-F1
#
_entry.id   AF-A0A924N6J2-F1
#
_cell.length_a   1.000
_cell.length_b   1.000
_cell.length_c   1.000
_cell.angle_alpha   90.00
_cell.angle_beta   90.00
_cell.angle_gamma   90.00
#
_symmetry.space_group_name_H-M   'P 1'
#
loop_
_entity.id
_entity.type
_entity.pdbx_description
1 polymer ?
#
loop_
_entity_poly.entity_id
_entity_poly.type
_entity_poly.pdbx_seq_one_letter_code
_entity_poly.pdbx_strand_id
1 'polypeptide(L)'
;TGEEASRNSISPGGGVWKSTDGAPSWKIMGLAGTHQIGRIVVDPRNANVVYVAALGHAWGANKERGLYKSTNGGESWELVKFVSDKAGMVDVQLDPSNPDIVWASSWERVRGPYFLYSGGPGSALWKSTDAGKSWMEVKGGGLPETTKGRMNFDISRTNPKVMYAMVEADTVMNGSKDKTKKAQVRPSGLYRSKDGGATWEKTNSTNVRPFYYSQVRVDTKNPDRVYFTSTPVLFSDDGGKTTRTATQGLHVDHHAMWIDPNDPEHFIVGNDGGIGQTWDRGGNYTFLNSLPLGQFYAVSFDMAVPYRVCGGLQDNGSWCGPSRRRQGPVTNSMWFNVGGGDGFWTAQDPTDPNLVYAESQGGNMQRMNVATGETVRLQKPNWRPRYRMFEDSIIVQRGDTMQPASRDLQRRIDDLRRRASADSGEMDMRFNWNTPFFLSPHNSNTFYSAGNKVLKSTSRGDNLIAISPDLTTHDAVKIKISTQSTGGITPDNTGAETHSTITALAESPIRPGLLYAGTDDGNVWLTRNDGGSWENLTSKFAGMVPANTWVNRIEPSASDSGVFYVAFDGHRTNDFKPYLFMTSDYGRTFKSIAANLPTGGPDFVHVIREDLENPKLLFVGTDVGAYVSMDRGGSWQKFMTGLPTVPVHDLKIHPRDHELIAGTHGRSIWIVDIAPLQQMTDSVRSRSVALLAPKTAYQYGESRMEGQATGHQIFEAPSPQYGADLWYRLTGGTRGEQTKIVISDANGEVRTLTGPGGPGLHKVTWDFRGRAARAVALTPAGLRDSVVQARRMAFVFDSLEKSGSFPKEQLDRMRTAMTGGGAGLAGLFGGGGGGGGGRGGAGASGGFQA
;
A
#
# COMPACT_ATOMS: atom_id res chain seq x y z
N THR A 1 14.28 -4.70 0.76
CA THR A 1 15.30 -4.65 -0.29
C THR A 1 15.03 -3.64 -1.39
N GLY A 2 13.86 -2.99 -1.40
CA GLY A 2 13.44 -2.16 -2.55
C GLY A 2 12.84 -3.03 -3.65
N GLU A 3 12.48 -2.41 -4.76
CA GLU A 3 11.91 -3.05 -5.94
C GLU A 3 12.73 -2.73 -7.20
N GLU A 4 12.78 -3.70 -8.11
CA GLU A 4 13.51 -3.58 -9.37
C GLU A 4 12.75 -2.75 -10.42
N ALA A 5 11.42 -2.68 -10.29
CA ALA A 5 10.55 -1.93 -11.17
C ALA A 5 10.78 -0.42 -10.96
N SER A 6 11.04 0.31 -12.03
CA SER A 6 11.30 1.74 -11.95
C SER A 6 10.00 2.52 -12.05
N ARG A 7 9.00 2.32 -11.18
CA ARG A 7 7.73 3.09 -11.21
C ARG A 7 7.88 4.46 -10.53
N ASN A 8 6.87 5.33 -10.62
CA ASN A 8 6.88 6.68 -10.02
C ASN A 8 6.29 6.73 -8.59
N SER A 9 5.80 5.60 -8.09
CA SER A 9 5.23 5.38 -6.76
C SER A 9 6.17 4.61 -5.82
N ILE A 10 7.44 4.42 -6.21
CA ILE A 10 8.36 3.52 -5.52
C ILE A 10 9.06 4.18 -4.32
N SER A 11 9.15 3.44 -3.22
CA SER A 11 9.94 3.80 -2.04
C SER A 11 11.36 3.23 -2.12
N PRO A 12 12.36 3.90 -1.53
CA PRO A 12 13.71 3.34 -1.44
C PRO A 12 13.75 2.14 -0.48
N GLY A 13 14.52 1.11 -0.84
CA GLY A 13 14.77 -0.03 0.05
C GLY A 13 15.90 0.19 1.05
N GLY A 14 15.87 -0.55 2.15
CA GLY A 14 16.93 -0.54 3.18
C GLY A 14 18.11 -1.49 2.92
N GLY A 15 18.44 -1.84 1.67
CA GLY A 15 19.51 -2.79 1.34
C GLY A 15 19.12 -4.26 1.47
N VAL A 16 20.08 -5.15 1.74
CA VAL A 16 19.88 -6.62 1.76
C VAL A 16 19.42 -7.11 3.13
N TRP A 17 18.46 -8.03 3.15
CA TRP A 17 17.94 -8.66 4.37
C TRP A 17 18.11 -10.17 4.29
N LYS A 18 18.47 -10.81 5.39
CA LYS A 18 18.67 -12.26 5.51
C LYS A 18 17.82 -12.83 6.63
N SER A 19 17.15 -13.94 6.33
CA SER A 19 16.52 -14.81 7.32
C SER A 19 17.17 -16.19 7.24
N THR A 20 17.31 -16.85 8.39
CA THR A 20 17.81 -18.22 8.51
C THR A 20 16.82 -19.13 9.25
N ASP A 21 15.62 -18.63 9.56
CA ASP A 21 14.58 -19.28 10.35
C ASP A 21 13.27 -19.48 9.57
N GLY A 22 13.31 -19.30 8.24
CA GLY A 22 12.14 -19.44 7.37
C GLY A 22 11.28 -18.17 7.28
N ALA A 23 11.87 -16.99 7.53
CA ALA A 23 11.28 -15.66 7.50
C ALA A 23 10.46 -15.14 8.72
N PRO A 24 10.40 -15.79 9.91
CA PRO A 24 9.95 -15.14 11.15
C PRO A 24 10.79 -13.93 11.54
N SER A 25 12.11 -13.97 11.33
CA SER A 25 13.02 -12.87 11.63
C SER A 25 13.98 -12.55 10.48
N TRP A 26 14.39 -11.28 10.41
CA TRP A 26 15.26 -10.77 9.36
C TRP A 26 16.37 -9.88 9.94
N LYS A 27 17.58 -10.04 9.42
CA LYS A 27 18.76 -9.22 9.73
C LYS A 27 19.15 -8.38 8.52
N ILE A 28 19.45 -7.09 8.72
CA ILE A 28 20.04 -6.23 7.70
C ILE A 28 21.49 -6.65 7.46
N MET A 29 21.84 -6.83 6.19
CA MET A 29 23.16 -7.30 5.73
C MET A 29 23.91 -6.21 4.95
N GLY A 30 23.57 -4.93 5.11
CA GLY A 30 24.24 -3.81 4.44
C GLY A 30 23.64 -3.46 3.07
N LEU A 31 24.40 -2.70 2.27
CA LEU A 31 23.98 -2.14 0.97
C LEU A 31 22.77 -1.20 1.04
N ALA A 32 22.54 -0.52 2.17
CA ALA A 32 21.42 0.40 2.33
C ALA A 32 21.42 1.53 1.28
N GLY A 33 22.60 2.09 0.95
CA GLY A 33 22.73 3.15 -0.06
C GLY A 33 22.44 2.73 -1.50
N THR A 34 22.21 1.43 -1.77
CA THR A 34 21.78 0.98 -3.10
C THR A 34 20.32 1.34 -3.38
N HIS A 35 19.49 1.46 -2.35
CA HIS A 35 18.03 1.60 -2.39
C HIS A 35 17.29 0.47 -3.13
N GLN A 36 17.57 0.25 -4.41
CA GLN A 36 16.89 -0.72 -5.25
C GLN A 36 17.80 -1.90 -5.59
N ILE A 37 17.36 -3.10 -5.23
CA ILE A 37 18.01 -4.37 -5.56
C ILE A 37 17.22 -5.05 -6.68
N GLY A 38 17.91 -5.40 -7.76
CA GLY A 38 17.34 -6.15 -8.88
C GLY A 38 17.26 -7.64 -8.60
N ARG A 39 18.38 -8.25 -8.23
CA ARG A 39 18.47 -9.71 -8.08
C ARG A 39 19.49 -10.10 -7.01
N ILE A 40 19.19 -11.18 -6.30
CA ILE A 40 20.11 -11.83 -5.37
C ILE A 40 20.25 -13.29 -5.81
N VAL A 41 21.49 -13.76 -5.98
CA VAL A 41 21.78 -15.17 -6.27
C VAL A 41 22.84 -15.68 -5.31
N VAL A 42 22.59 -16.87 -4.77
CA VAL A 42 23.50 -17.59 -3.87
C VAL A 42 24.18 -18.70 -4.66
N ASP A 43 25.50 -18.85 -4.50
CA ASP A 43 26.24 -19.95 -5.12
C ASP A 43 25.77 -21.31 -4.56
N PRO A 44 25.34 -22.25 -5.41
CA PRO A 44 24.82 -23.54 -4.94
C PRO A 44 25.89 -24.41 -4.25
N ARG A 45 27.18 -24.14 -4.49
CA ARG A 45 28.30 -24.88 -3.87
C ARG A 45 28.64 -24.34 -2.49
N ASN A 46 28.33 -23.08 -2.20
CA ASN A 46 28.69 -22.40 -0.96
C ASN A 46 27.74 -21.24 -0.66
N ALA A 47 26.88 -21.41 0.34
CA ALA A 47 25.89 -20.40 0.75
C ALA A 47 26.49 -19.08 1.28
N ASN A 48 27.80 -19.03 1.54
CA ASN A 48 28.49 -17.79 1.89
C ASN A 48 28.86 -16.94 0.67
N VAL A 49 28.83 -17.51 -0.54
CA VAL A 49 29.08 -16.76 -1.77
C VAL A 49 27.76 -16.26 -2.33
N VAL A 50 27.59 -14.94 -2.35
CA VAL A 50 26.34 -14.28 -2.74
C VAL A 50 26.64 -13.15 -3.71
N TYR A 51 25.86 -13.05 -4.79
CA TYR A 51 25.89 -11.94 -5.73
C TYR A 51 24.61 -11.11 -5.61
N VAL A 52 24.76 -9.79 -5.64
CA VAL A 52 23.65 -8.83 -5.56
C VAL A 52 23.75 -7.85 -6.73
N ALA A 53 22.77 -7.92 -7.61
CA ALA A 53 22.57 -6.93 -8.66
C ALA A 53 21.90 -5.70 -8.04
N ALA A 54 22.69 -4.64 -7.81
CA ALA A 54 22.22 -3.39 -7.24
C ALA A 54 21.93 -2.38 -8.36
N LEU A 55 20.67 -1.98 -8.47
CA LEU A 55 20.22 -1.01 -9.45
C LEU A 55 20.65 0.41 -9.08
N GLY A 56 20.72 0.71 -7.78
CA GLY A 56 20.95 2.08 -7.29
C GLY A 56 19.66 2.88 -7.14
N HIS A 57 19.84 4.18 -6.91
CA HIS A 57 18.74 5.10 -6.68
C HIS A 57 17.84 5.19 -7.92
N ALA A 58 16.52 5.26 -7.73
CA ALA A 58 15.63 5.55 -8.85
C ALA A 58 15.70 7.02 -9.26
N TRP A 59 15.70 7.90 -8.28
CA TRP A 59 15.45 9.35 -8.42
C TRP A 59 16.71 10.18 -8.67
N GLY A 60 17.75 9.57 -9.25
CA GLY A 60 19.00 10.25 -9.59
C GLY A 60 20.19 9.31 -9.75
N ALA A 61 21.28 9.83 -10.31
CA ALA A 61 22.55 9.11 -10.41
C ALA A 61 23.18 8.91 -9.02
N ASN A 62 23.85 7.78 -8.80
CA ASN A 62 24.54 7.46 -7.55
C ASN A 62 25.65 6.42 -7.78
N LYS A 63 26.66 6.39 -6.90
CA LYS A 63 27.82 5.50 -7.02
C LYS A 63 27.60 4.09 -6.47
N GLU A 64 26.51 3.84 -5.75
CA GLU A 64 26.18 2.52 -5.15
C GLU A 64 25.56 1.53 -6.16
N ARG A 65 25.75 1.79 -7.46
CA ARG A 65 25.25 0.96 -8.55
C ARG A 65 26.25 -0.13 -8.89
N GLY A 66 25.79 -1.33 -9.24
CA GLY A 66 26.65 -2.35 -9.81
C GLY A 66 26.37 -3.77 -9.29
N LEU A 67 27.30 -4.67 -9.55
CA LEU A 67 27.25 -6.04 -9.04
C LEU A 67 28.13 -6.15 -7.80
N TYR A 68 27.53 -6.52 -6.68
CA TYR A 68 28.24 -6.79 -5.43
C TYR A 68 28.38 -8.29 -5.22
N LYS A 69 29.50 -8.71 -4.63
CA LYS A 69 29.77 -10.08 -4.23
C LYS A 69 30.12 -10.12 -2.74
N SER A 70 29.60 -11.12 -2.04
CA SER A 70 30.03 -11.50 -0.71
C SER A 70 30.62 -12.90 -0.74
N THR A 71 31.59 -13.19 0.13
CA THR A 71 32.14 -14.54 0.35
C THR A 71 32.00 -14.98 1.81
N ASN A 72 31.29 -14.21 2.63
CA ASN A 72 31.03 -14.46 4.06
C ASN A 72 29.54 -14.35 4.39
N GLY A 73 28.67 -14.72 3.45
CA GLY A 73 27.22 -14.84 3.68
C GLY A 73 26.51 -13.50 3.89
N GLY A 74 27.09 -12.42 3.36
CA GLY A 74 26.54 -11.05 3.36
C GLY A 74 27.10 -10.14 4.46
N GLU A 75 28.08 -10.56 5.25
CA GLU A 75 28.67 -9.71 6.30
C GLU A 75 29.51 -8.57 5.72
N SER A 76 30.16 -8.79 4.58
CA SER A 76 30.79 -7.74 3.78
C SER A 76 30.55 -7.94 2.29
N TRP A 77 30.69 -6.85 1.53
CA TRP A 77 30.41 -6.79 0.09
C TRP A 77 31.56 -6.13 -0.68
N GLU A 78 31.95 -6.74 -1.78
CA GLU A 78 32.89 -6.23 -2.77
C GLU A 78 32.14 -5.83 -4.05
N LEU A 79 32.38 -4.62 -4.57
CA LEU A 79 31.84 -4.20 -5.86
C LEU A 79 32.67 -4.81 -6.99
N VAL A 80 32.19 -5.92 -7.58
CA VAL A 80 32.92 -6.69 -8.59
C VAL A 80 32.65 -6.22 -10.03
N LYS A 81 31.59 -5.43 -10.25
CA LYS A 81 31.34 -4.77 -11.53
C LYS A 81 30.62 -3.44 -11.37
N PHE A 82 31.30 -2.37 -11.75
CA PHE A 82 30.73 -1.04 -11.93
C PHE A 82 30.59 -0.72 -13.43
N VAL A 83 29.57 0.06 -13.80
CA VAL A 83 29.39 0.55 -15.19
C VAL A 83 29.42 2.07 -15.19
N SER A 84 28.46 2.71 -14.51
CA SER A 84 28.42 4.15 -14.29
C SER A 84 27.50 4.50 -13.13
N ASP A 85 27.44 5.78 -12.75
CA ASP A 85 26.53 6.29 -11.73
C ASP A 85 25.05 6.36 -12.19
N LYS A 86 24.78 6.07 -13.47
CA LYS A 86 23.43 5.99 -14.05
C LYS A 86 23.03 4.57 -14.44
N ALA A 87 23.98 3.64 -14.47
CA ALA A 87 23.77 2.26 -14.89
C ALA A 87 24.08 1.27 -13.76
N GLY A 88 23.02 0.67 -13.21
CA GLY A 88 23.11 -0.37 -12.18
C GLY A 88 22.83 -1.75 -12.74
N MET A 89 23.03 -2.78 -11.91
CA MET A 89 22.75 -4.16 -12.31
C MET A 89 21.31 -4.51 -11.95
N VAL A 90 20.57 -5.06 -12.91
CA VAL A 90 19.16 -5.46 -12.74
C VAL A 90 19.02 -6.96 -12.55
N ASP A 91 19.91 -7.76 -13.13
CA ASP A 91 19.86 -9.21 -13.07
C ASP A 91 21.26 -9.84 -12.99
N VAL A 92 21.34 -11.01 -12.37
CA VAL A 92 22.54 -11.84 -12.27
C VAL A 92 22.12 -13.31 -12.23
N GLN A 93 22.83 -14.17 -12.94
CA GLN A 93 22.66 -15.62 -12.90
C GLN A 93 24.02 -16.32 -12.91
N LEU A 94 24.07 -17.48 -12.24
CA LEU A 94 25.21 -18.39 -12.29
C LEU A 94 24.90 -19.50 -13.28
N ASP A 95 25.87 -19.91 -14.09
CA ASP A 95 25.70 -21.09 -14.94
C ASP A 95 25.50 -22.33 -14.04
N PRO A 96 24.41 -23.09 -14.23
CA PRO A 96 24.08 -24.20 -13.34
C PRO A 96 25.05 -25.38 -13.43
N SER A 97 25.84 -25.48 -14.50
CA SER A 97 26.91 -26.49 -14.64
C SER A 97 28.27 -26.01 -14.12
N ASN A 98 28.51 -24.70 -14.10
CA ASN A 98 29.75 -24.12 -13.61
C ASN A 98 29.50 -22.72 -13.03
N PRO A 99 29.28 -22.58 -11.70
CA PRO A 99 28.97 -21.29 -11.09
C PRO A 99 30.12 -20.25 -11.13
N ASP A 100 31.30 -20.58 -11.65
CA ASP A 100 32.34 -19.59 -11.95
C ASP A 100 32.04 -18.81 -13.25
N ILE A 101 31.14 -19.33 -14.09
CA ILE A 101 30.56 -18.59 -15.20
C ILE A 101 29.38 -17.78 -14.65
N VAL A 102 29.55 -16.47 -14.62
CA VAL A 102 28.57 -15.52 -14.07
C VAL A 102 28.10 -14.62 -15.20
N TRP A 103 26.79 -14.48 -15.32
CA TRP A 103 26.16 -13.55 -16.23
C TRP A 103 25.49 -12.43 -15.44
N ALA A 104 25.55 -11.21 -15.95
CA ALA A 104 24.89 -10.06 -15.33
C ALA A 104 24.37 -9.11 -16.41
N SER A 105 23.30 -8.38 -16.12
CA SER A 105 22.80 -7.32 -17.01
C SER A 105 22.76 -5.98 -16.29
N SER A 106 23.32 -4.97 -16.95
CA SER A 106 23.23 -3.58 -16.51
C SER A 106 22.10 -2.86 -17.22
N TRP A 107 21.49 -1.91 -16.52
CA TRP A 107 20.41 -1.05 -17.01
C TRP A 107 20.71 0.40 -16.62
N GLU A 108 20.87 1.24 -17.65
CA GLU A 108 20.95 2.69 -17.49
C GLU A 108 19.54 3.27 -17.32
N ARG A 109 19.29 3.88 -16.17
CA ARG A 109 18.02 4.58 -15.90
C ARG A 109 18.18 5.78 -14.98
N VAL A 110 17.39 6.81 -15.24
CA VAL A 110 17.18 7.94 -14.33
C VAL A 110 15.72 8.32 -14.32
N ARG A 111 15.11 8.40 -13.13
CA ARG A 111 13.75 8.89 -12.95
C ARG A 111 13.76 10.26 -12.27
N GLY A 112 12.78 11.09 -12.62
CA GLY A 112 12.42 12.31 -11.90
C GLY A 112 10.90 12.40 -11.72
N PRO A 113 10.39 13.46 -11.06
CA PRO A 113 8.97 13.56 -10.69
C PRO A 113 7.98 13.44 -11.87
N TYR A 114 8.39 13.82 -13.08
CA TYR A 114 7.55 13.85 -14.29
C TYR A 114 8.15 13.08 -15.47
N PHE A 115 9.25 12.34 -15.28
CA PHE A 115 9.92 11.64 -16.39
C PHE A 115 10.66 10.38 -15.96
N LEU A 116 10.83 9.46 -16.91
CA LEU A 116 11.77 8.36 -16.90
C LEU A 116 12.65 8.46 -18.14
N TYR A 117 13.95 8.26 -17.97
CA TYR A 117 14.86 7.88 -19.05
C TYR A 117 15.27 6.43 -18.82
N SER A 118 14.78 5.51 -19.66
CA SER A 118 15.20 4.11 -19.70
C SER A 118 16.06 3.85 -20.93
N GLY A 119 17.27 3.32 -20.71
CA GLY A 119 18.21 2.92 -21.74
C GLY A 119 19.29 3.94 -22.05
N GLY A 120 20.42 3.43 -22.52
CA GLY A 120 21.64 4.19 -22.74
C GLY A 120 22.88 3.30 -22.91
N PRO A 121 24.07 3.89 -23.16
CA PRO A 121 25.31 3.15 -23.38
C PRO A 121 25.71 2.23 -22.22
N GLY A 122 25.25 2.49 -21.00
CA GLY A 122 25.48 1.65 -19.83
C GLY A 122 24.59 0.40 -19.76
N SER A 123 23.64 0.22 -20.68
CA SER A 123 22.77 -0.97 -20.69
C SER A 123 23.37 -2.09 -21.54
N ALA A 124 23.79 -3.18 -20.90
CA ALA A 124 24.53 -4.26 -21.56
C ALA A 124 24.36 -5.62 -20.85
N LEU A 125 24.62 -6.69 -21.59
CA LEU A 125 24.76 -8.05 -21.04
C LEU A 125 26.25 -8.36 -20.88
N TRP A 126 26.61 -8.91 -19.72
CA TRP A 126 27.99 -9.17 -19.32
C TRP A 126 28.18 -10.64 -18.99
N LYS A 127 29.36 -11.17 -19.33
CA LYS A 127 29.80 -12.52 -18.99
C LYS A 127 31.14 -12.48 -18.29
N SER A 128 31.24 -13.22 -17.21
CA SER A 128 32.47 -13.58 -16.50
C SER A 128 32.68 -15.08 -16.63
N THR A 129 33.93 -15.52 -16.72
CA THR A 129 34.31 -16.96 -16.67
C THR A 129 35.22 -17.28 -15.49
N ASP A 130 35.40 -16.35 -14.55
CA ASP A 130 36.34 -16.44 -13.43
C ASP A 130 35.71 -16.00 -12.09
N ALA A 131 34.42 -16.28 -11.91
CA ALA A 131 33.62 -15.96 -10.73
C ALA A 131 33.54 -14.45 -10.41
N GLY A 132 33.48 -13.63 -11.46
CA GLY A 132 33.24 -12.19 -11.40
C GLY A 132 34.50 -11.34 -11.26
N LYS A 133 35.70 -11.90 -11.45
CA LYS A 133 36.97 -11.16 -11.38
C LYS A 133 37.20 -10.32 -12.64
N SER A 134 36.79 -10.83 -13.79
CA SER A 134 36.83 -10.11 -15.07
C SER A 134 35.54 -10.29 -15.87
N TRP A 135 35.23 -9.31 -16.72
CA TRP A 135 33.95 -9.23 -17.42
C TRP A 135 34.14 -8.85 -18.88
N MET A 136 33.42 -9.55 -19.76
CA MET A 136 33.29 -9.22 -21.17
C MET A 136 31.86 -8.81 -21.48
N GLU A 137 31.70 -7.75 -22.27
CA GLU A 137 30.41 -7.37 -22.82
C GLU A 137 30.03 -8.30 -23.97
N VAL A 138 28.76 -8.70 -24.03
CA VAL A 138 28.23 -9.51 -25.13
C VAL A 138 27.80 -8.61 -26.28
N LYS A 139 28.49 -8.73 -27.42
CA LYS A 139 28.26 -7.92 -28.63
C LYS A 139 28.08 -8.80 -29.86
N GLY A 140 27.28 -8.33 -30.82
CA GLY A 140 27.02 -9.02 -32.07
C GLY A 140 26.24 -10.33 -31.88
N GLY A 141 26.45 -11.27 -32.79
CA GLY A 141 25.82 -12.61 -32.71
C GLY A 141 24.29 -12.61 -32.85
N GLY A 142 23.67 -11.50 -33.24
CA GLY A 142 22.22 -11.34 -33.37
C GLY A 142 21.54 -10.60 -32.19
N LEU A 143 22.28 -10.28 -31.13
CA LEU A 143 21.81 -9.38 -30.07
C LEU A 143 21.77 -7.93 -30.57
N PRO A 144 20.82 -7.06 -30.14
CA PRO A 144 20.74 -5.69 -30.63
C PRO A 144 22.01 -4.86 -30.39
N GLU A 145 22.52 -4.27 -31.47
CA GLU A 145 23.64 -3.32 -31.44
C GLU A 145 23.18 -1.86 -31.27
N THR A 146 21.87 -1.61 -31.34
CA THR A 146 21.27 -0.30 -31.02
C THR A 146 21.33 -0.01 -29.53
N THR A 147 20.85 1.19 -29.14
CA THR A 147 20.64 1.55 -27.74
C THR A 147 19.75 0.50 -27.07
N LYS A 148 20.24 -0.06 -25.96
CA LYS A 148 19.54 -1.04 -25.13
C LYS A 148 19.03 -0.39 -23.86
N GLY A 149 18.01 -1.01 -23.27
CA GLY A 149 17.44 -0.65 -21.98
C GLY A 149 17.47 -1.83 -21.02
N ARG A 150 16.39 -2.03 -20.25
CA ARG A 150 16.32 -3.15 -19.29
C ARG A 150 16.44 -4.49 -20.00
N MET A 151 17.23 -5.38 -19.41
CA MET A 151 17.35 -6.78 -19.82
C MET A 151 17.17 -7.69 -18.60
N ASN A 152 16.49 -8.81 -18.78
CA ASN A 152 16.44 -9.90 -17.79
C ASN A 152 16.67 -11.20 -18.54
N PHE A 153 17.30 -12.19 -17.91
CA PHE A 153 17.67 -13.41 -18.61
C PHE A 153 17.66 -14.61 -17.67
N ASP A 154 17.53 -15.79 -18.26
CA ASP A 154 17.58 -17.04 -17.53
C ASP A 154 18.28 -18.14 -18.34
N ILE A 155 18.92 -19.05 -17.62
CA ILE A 155 19.79 -20.10 -18.16
C ILE A 155 19.12 -21.44 -17.90
N SER A 156 18.96 -22.27 -18.93
CA SER A 156 18.38 -23.59 -18.75
C SER A 156 19.22 -24.45 -17.81
N ARG A 157 18.58 -25.00 -16.78
CA ARG A 157 19.21 -25.90 -15.81
C ARG A 157 19.66 -27.23 -16.41
N THR A 158 18.91 -27.73 -17.38
CA THR A 158 19.18 -29.03 -18.04
C THR A 158 20.14 -28.90 -19.21
N ASN A 159 20.25 -27.72 -19.81
CA ASN A 159 21.19 -27.45 -20.89
C ASN A 159 21.67 -25.99 -20.85
N PRO A 160 22.77 -25.67 -20.14
CA PRO A 160 23.26 -24.29 -19.99
C PRO A 160 23.62 -23.56 -21.29
N LYS A 161 23.74 -24.28 -22.42
CA LYS A 161 23.88 -23.64 -23.74
C LYS A 161 22.61 -22.93 -24.19
N VAL A 162 21.45 -23.31 -23.67
CA VAL A 162 20.18 -22.68 -23.96
C VAL A 162 19.90 -21.59 -22.94
N MET A 163 19.77 -20.37 -23.43
CA MET A 163 19.50 -19.17 -22.62
C MET A 163 18.38 -18.36 -23.27
N TYR A 164 17.64 -17.62 -22.46
CA TYR A 164 16.66 -16.65 -22.94
C TYR A 164 16.90 -15.29 -22.32
N ALA A 165 16.65 -14.24 -23.09
CA ALA A 165 16.76 -12.86 -22.63
C ALA A 165 15.57 -12.03 -23.11
N MET A 166 14.91 -11.35 -22.18
CA MET A 166 13.99 -10.25 -22.51
C MET A 166 14.82 -8.99 -22.68
N VAL A 167 14.70 -8.32 -23.83
CA VAL A 167 15.53 -7.18 -24.21
C VAL A 167 14.67 -5.98 -24.56
N GLU A 168 14.88 -4.87 -23.85
CA GLU A 168 14.51 -3.53 -24.31
C GLU A 168 15.59 -3.00 -25.26
N ALA A 169 15.20 -2.63 -26.48
CA ALA A 169 16.12 -2.07 -27.45
C ALA A 169 15.39 -1.15 -28.43
N ASP A 170 16.04 -0.03 -28.76
CA ASP A 170 15.53 0.94 -29.72
C ASP A 170 15.74 0.44 -31.16
N THR A 171 14.93 0.95 -32.08
CA THR A 171 15.17 0.84 -33.51
C THR A 171 16.37 1.68 -33.94
N VAL A 172 16.95 1.36 -35.10
CA VAL A 172 17.94 2.25 -35.72
C VAL A 172 17.18 3.53 -36.13
N MET A 173 17.74 4.72 -35.85
CA MET A 173 17.05 5.98 -36.14
C MET A 173 16.62 6.01 -37.62
N ASN A 174 15.31 6.00 -37.87
CA ASN A 174 14.75 6.08 -39.22
C ASN A 174 14.97 7.51 -39.73
N GLY A 175 16.10 7.77 -40.40
CA GLY A 175 16.39 9.06 -41.03
C GLY A 175 15.48 9.43 -42.22
N SER A 176 14.33 8.77 -42.39
CA SER A 176 13.45 8.96 -43.55
C SER A 176 11.98 9.02 -43.13
N LYS A 177 11.34 10.16 -43.39
CA LYS A 177 9.87 10.36 -43.30
C LYS A 177 9.11 9.72 -44.47
N ASP A 178 9.76 8.82 -45.20
CA ASP A 178 9.21 8.19 -46.39
C ASP A 178 8.23 7.08 -46.00
N LYS A 179 6.94 7.35 -46.21
CA LYS A 179 5.83 6.42 -45.93
C LYS A 179 5.85 5.18 -46.84
N THR A 180 6.72 5.13 -47.85
CA THR A 180 6.88 3.96 -48.74
C THR A 180 7.88 2.92 -48.21
N LYS A 181 8.71 3.28 -47.22
CA LYS A 181 9.61 2.33 -46.56
C LYS A 181 8.87 1.54 -45.48
N LYS A 182 9.08 0.23 -45.45
CA LYS A 182 8.55 -0.63 -44.37
C LYS A 182 8.98 -0.07 -43.00
N ALA A 183 8.05 0.00 -42.06
CA ALA A 183 8.37 0.36 -40.68
C ALA A 183 9.46 -0.58 -40.14
N GLN A 184 10.48 -0.04 -39.49
CA GLN A 184 11.52 -0.87 -38.88
C GLN A 184 10.90 -1.76 -37.81
N VAL A 185 11.27 -3.03 -37.81
CA VAL A 185 10.87 -3.98 -36.77
C VAL A 185 11.62 -3.60 -35.50
N ARG A 186 10.89 -3.28 -34.42
CA ARG A 186 11.52 -2.99 -33.12
C ARG A 186 12.33 -4.20 -32.66
N PRO A 187 13.62 -4.05 -32.33
CA PRO A 187 14.42 -5.18 -31.86
C PRO A 187 13.98 -5.65 -30.47
N SER A 188 13.32 -4.81 -29.67
CA SER A 188 12.80 -5.23 -28.36
C SER A 188 11.92 -6.50 -28.43
N GLY A 189 12.12 -7.42 -27.49
CA GLY A 189 11.42 -8.69 -27.43
C GLY A 189 12.18 -9.78 -26.68
N LEU A 190 11.77 -11.03 -26.89
CA LEU A 190 12.41 -12.22 -26.36
C LEU A 190 13.46 -12.75 -27.35
N TYR A 191 14.64 -13.03 -26.82
CA TYR A 191 15.77 -13.61 -27.52
C TYR A 191 16.11 -14.98 -26.95
N ARG A 192 16.60 -15.88 -27.80
CA ARG A 192 17.08 -17.21 -27.43
C ARG A 192 18.50 -17.42 -27.95
N SER A 193 19.35 -17.98 -27.10
CA SER A 193 20.64 -18.57 -27.48
C SER A 193 20.59 -20.09 -27.36
N LYS A 194 21.36 -20.79 -28.19
CA LYS A 194 21.52 -22.26 -28.18
C LYS A 194 22.99 -22.69 -28.01
N ASP A 195 23.90 -21.75 -27.86
CA ASP A 195 25.35 -21.95 -27.87
C ASP A 195 26.05 -21.26 -26.69
N GLY A 196 25.34 -21.04 -25.58
CA GLY A 196 25.90 -20.42 -24.37
C GLY A 196 26.12 -18.92 -24.51
N GLY A 197 25.24 -18.26 -25.25
CA GLY A 197 25.18 -16.82 -25.45
C GLY A 197 26.14 -16.27 -26.52
N ALA A 198 26.72 -17.12 -27.37
CA ALA A 198 27.57 -16.69 -28.47
C ALA A 198 26.74 -16.13 -29.65
N THR A 199 25.59 -16.74 -29.93
CA THR A 199 24.59 -16.22 -30.87
C THR A 199 23.19 -16.16 -30.25
N TRP A 200 22.39 -15.22 -30.74
CA TRP A 200 21.05 -14.88 -30.25
C TRP A 200 20.07 -14.69 -31.41
N GLU A 201 18.92 -15.35 -31.31
CA GLU A 201 17.81 -15.23 -32.25
C GLU A 201 16.62 -14.56 -31.54
N LYS A 202 16.04 -13.52 -32.14
CA LYS A 202 14.77 -12.95 -31.64
C LYS A 202 13.63 -13.91 -31.96
N THR A 203 12.98 -14.47 -30.95
CA THR A 203 11.90 -15.45 -31.12
C THR A 203 10.51 -14.87 -30.90
N ASN A 204 10.40 -13.79 -30.12
CA ASN A 204 9.13 -13.09 -29.89
C ASN A 204 9.31 -11.57 -29.83
N SER A 205 8.28 -10.80 -30.22
CA SER A 205 8.31 -9.32 -30.16
C SER A 205 7.62 -8.73 -28.93
N THR A 206 7.02 -9.55 -28.06
CA THR A 206 6.31 -9.08 -26.87
C THR A 206 7.29 -8.65 -25.80
N ASN A 207 7.27 -7.36 -25.43
CA ASN A 207 7.95 -6.81 -24.25
C ASN A 207 7.28 -5.47 -23.88
N VAL A 208 6.08 -5.55 -23.29
CA VAL A 208 5.31 -4.35 -22.91
C VAL A 208 5.96 -3.73 -21.67
N ARG A 209 6.11 -2.39 -21.66
CA ARG A 209 6.69 -1.61 -20.54
C ARG A 209 7.91 -2.31 -19.90
N PRO A 210 9.03 -2.46 -20.63
CA PRO A 210 10.17 -3.22 -20.12
C PRO A 210 10.71 -2.75 -18.77
N PHE A 211 10.63 -1.46 -18.47
CA PHE A 211 10.99 -0.92 -17.15
C PHE A 211 10.16 -1.49 -15.98
N TYR A 212 9.00 -2.10 -16.27
CA TYR A 212 8.03 -2.61 -15.29
C TYR A 212 8.04 -4.16 -15.22
N TYR A 213 7.77 -4.87 -16.33
CA TYR A 213 7.59 -6.34 -16.30
C TYR A 213 8.82 -7.16 -16.68
N SER A 214 9.36 -6.94 -17.89
CA SER A 214 10.45 -7.65 -18.61
C SER A 214 11.30 -8.68 -17.83
N GLN A 215 10.70 -9.79 -17.38
CA GLN A 215 11.35 -10.93 -16.73
C GLN A 215 11.17 -12.20 -17.57
N VAL A 216 12.10 -13.14 -17.44
CA VAL A 216 12.05 -14.45 -18.13
C VAL A 216 12.51 -15.57 -17.22
N ARG A 217 11.88 -16.74 -17.33
CA ARG A 217 12.21 -17.97 -16.62
C ARG A 217 12.16 -19.16 -17.57
N VAL A 218 13.16 -20.02 -17.54
CA VAL A 218 13.17 -21.28 -18.29
C VAL A 218 12.58 -22.38 -17.42
N ASP A 219 11.80 -23.28 -18.02
CA ASP A 219 11.33 -24.48 -17.34
C ASP A 219 12.51 -25.30 -16.79
N THR A 220 12.36 -25.83 -15.58
CA THR A 220 13.46 -26.46 -14.84
C THR A 220 13.87 -27.83 -15.41
N LYS A 221 13.05 -28.41 -16.30
CA LYS A 221 13.29 -29.71 -16.95
C LYS A 221 13.23 -29.66 -18.48
N ASN A 222 12.67 -28.62 -19.08
CA ASN A 222 12.56 -28.48 -20.54
C ASN A 222 13.22 -27.17 -21.05
N PRO A 223 14.36 -27.24 -21.77
CA PRO A 223 15.04 -26.04 -22.30
C PRO A 223 14.27 -25.29 -23.39
N ASP A 224 13.28 -25.91 -24.04
CA ASP A 224 12.45 -25.26 -25.06
C ASP A 224 11.20 -24.58 -24.47
N ARG A 225 10.85 -24.87 -23.22
CA ARG A 225 9.75 -24.19 -22.53
C ARG A 225 10.24 -22.98 -21.75
N VAL A 226 9.63 -21.82 -22.03
CA VAL A 226 10.01 -20.54 -21.44
C VAL A 226 8.79 -19.75 -21.02
N TYR A 227 8.86 -19.13 -19.85
CA TYR A 227 7.88 -18.20 -19.30
C TYR A 227 8.47 -16.79 -19.30
N PHE A 228 7.71 -15.79 -19.67
CA PHE A 228 8.17 -14.40 -19.65
C PHE A 228 7.03 -13.43 -19.40
N THR A 229 7.33 -12.39 -18.66
CA THR A 229 6.32 -11.45 -18.18
C THR A 229 6.07 -10.36 -19.22
N SER A 230 4.78 -10.14 -19.46
CA SER A 230 4.23 -8.88 -19.92
C SER A 230 3.22 -8.45 -18.86
N THR A 231 2.09 -7.84 -19.23
CA THR A 231 0.95 -7.64 -18.32
C THR A 231 0.51 -8.98 -17.69
N PRO A 232 0.23 -10.05 -18.47
CA PRO A 232 0.20 -11.43 -17.94
C PRO A 232 1.56 -12.13 -18.04
N VAL A 233 1.72 -13.26 -17.36
CA VAL A 233 2.81 -14.20 -17.69
C VAL A 233 2.45 -14.94 -18.97
N LEU A 234 3.33 -14.87 -19.96
CA LEU A 234 3.25 -15.66 -21.18
C LEU A 234 4.12 -16.89 -21.04
N PHE A 235 3.77 -17.96 -21.76
CA PHE A 235 4.64 -19.11 -21.93
C PHE A 235 4.65 -19.62 -23.37
N SER A 236 5.71 -20.33 -23.70
CA SER A 236 5.96 -20.96 -24.99
C SER A 236 6.60 -22.33 -24.78
N ASP A 237 6.24 -23.31 -25.61
CA ASP A 237 6.80 -24.67 -25.64
C ASP A 237 7.76 -24.90 -26.82
N ASP A 238 7.98 -23.90 -27.68
CA ASP A 238 8.75 -24.00 -28.92
C ASP A 238 9.91 -22.97 -28.97
N GLY A 239 10.43 -22.62 -27.81
CA GLY A 239 11.53 -21.67 -27.64
C GLY A 239 11.16 -20.21 -27.86
N GLY A 240 9.92 -19.83 -27.55
CA GLY A 240 9.43 -18.45 -27.57
C GLY A 240 8.67 -18.04 -28.83
N LYS A 241 8.51 -18.94 -29.82
CA LYS A 241 7.93 -18.60 -31.13
C LYS A 241 6.42 -18.44 -31.05
N THR A 242 5.73 -19.38 -30.41
CA THR A 242 4.29 -19.30 -30.13
C THR A 242 4.04 -19.08 -28.65
N THR A 243 3.06 -18.25 -28.30
CA THR A 243 2.79 -17.86 -26.92
C THR A 243 1.35 -18.05 -26.51
N ARG A 244 1.16 -18.47 -25.26
CA ARG A 244 -0.11 -18.55 -24.54
C ARG A 244 0.02 -17.86 -23.19
N THR A 245 -1.10 -17.57 -22.55
CA THR A 245 -1.12 -17.02 -21.19
C THR A 245 -1.00 -18.15 -20.17
N ALA A 246 -0.06 -18.02 -19.22
CA ALA A 246 0.12 -18.98 -18.12
C ALA A 246 -0.78 -18.65 -16.92
N THR A 247 -1.18 -17.38 -16.75
CA THR A 247 -1.84 -16.88 -15.54
C THR A 247 -3.30 -16.50 -15.78
N GLN A 248 -4.04 -17.36 -16.48
CA GLN A 248 -5.45 -17.09 -16.76
C GLN A 248 -6.28 -17.14 -15.46
N GLY A 249 -7.17 -16.17 -15.27
CA GLY A 249 -8.04 -16.09 -14.08
C GLY A 249 -7.40 -15.46 -12.85
N LEU A 250 -6.12 -15.10 -12.90
CA LEU A 250 -5.46 -14.27 -11.89
C LEU A 250 -5.51 -12.80 -12.27
N HIS A 251 -5.35 -11.92 -11.26
CA HIS A 251 -5.03 -10.52 -11.50
C HIS A 251 -3.77 -10.39 -12.38
N VAL A 252 -3.73 -9.39 -13.25
CA VAL A 252 -2.59 -9.13 -14.15
C VAL A 252 -1.51 -8.31 -13.44
N ASP A 253 -0.52 -7.83 -14.18
CA ASP A 253 0.64 -7.05 -13.72
C ASP A 253 1.59 -7.90 -12.87
N HIS A 254 2.27 -8.82 -13.55
CA HIS A 254 3.14 -9.81 -12.90
C HIS A 254 4.58 -9.33 -12.77
N HIS A 255 5.10 -9.40 -11.54
CA HIS A 255 6.42 -8.87 -11.17
C HIS A 255 7.37 -9.93 -10.61
N ALA A 256 6.88 -11.13 -10.32
CA ALA A 256 7.70 -12.22 -9.81
C ALA A 256 7.19 -13.58 -10.29
N MET A 257 8.14 -14.48 -10.55
CA MET A 257 7.88 -15.89 -10.82
C MET A 257 8.99 -16.75 -10.25
N TRP A 258 8.59 -17.83 -9.57
CA TRP A 258 9.45 -18.90 -9.10
C TRP A 258 8.89 -20.24 -9.55
N ILE A 259 9.72 -21.06 -10.19
CA ILE A 259 9.39 -22.41 -10.65
C ILE A 259 10.16 -23.39 -9.77
N ASP A 260 9.49 -24.43 -9.26
CA ASP A 260 10.16 -25.43 -8.43
C ASP A 260 11.29 -26.12 -9.24
N PRO A 261 12.54 -26.12 -8.71
CA PRO A 261 13.68 -26.81 -9.31
C PRO A 261 13.47 -28.31 -9.60
N ASN A 262 12.63 -28.97 -8.82
CA ASN A 262 12.39 -30.40 -8.83
C ASN A 262 11.07 -30.76 -9.52
N ASP A 263 10.09 -29.87 -9.52
CA ASP A 263 8.78 -30.08 -10.13
C ASP A 263 8.34 -28.88 -11.00
N PRO A 264 8.54 -28.90 -12.32
CA PRO A 264 8.13 -27.79 -13.18
C PRO A 264 6.61 -27.58 -13.25
N GLU A 265 5.78 -28.51 -12.75
CA GLU A 265 4.34 -28.31 -12.61
C GLU A 265 3.99 -27.31 -11.51
N HIS A 266 4.85 -27.21 -10.49
CA HIS A 266 4.67 -26.34 -9.35
C HIS A 266 5.40 -25.00 -9.56
N PHE A 267 4.63 -23.92 -9.63
CA PHE A 267 5.20 -22.57 -9.64
C PHE A 267 4.34 -21.56 -8.90
N ILE A 268 4.98 -20.47 -8.48
CA ILE A 268 4.38 -19.34 -7.76
C ILE A 268 4.60 -18.08 -8.60
N VAL A 269 3.56 -17.26 -8.70
CA VAL A 269 3.60 -15.96 -9.36
C VAL A 269 3.13 -14.87 -8.40
N GLY A 270 3.80 -13.71 -8.46
CA GLY A 270 3.40 -12.49 -7.76
C GLY A 270 2.93 -11.44 -8.76
N ASN A 271 1.79 -10.82 -8.48
CA ASN A 271 1.20 -9.75 -9.28
C ASN A 271 0.59 -8.68 -8.37
N ASP A 272 0.10 -7.59 -8.95
CA ASP A 272 -0.42 -6.46 -8.19
C ASP A 272 -1.68 -6.80 -7.36
N GLY A 273 -2.39 -7.88 -7.71
CA GLY A 273 -3.50 -8.40 -6.92
C GLY A 273 -3.07 -9.29 -5.74
N GLY A 274 -1.90 -9.94 -5.80
CA GLY A 274 -1.38 -10.83 -4.76
C GLY A 274 -0.52 -11.98 -5.28
N ILE A 275 -0.65 -13.15 -4.63
CA ILE A 275 0.19 -14.32 -4.90
C ILE A 275 -0.68 -15.50 -5.39
N GLY A 276 -0.37 -16.02 -6.56
CA GLY A 276 -0.98 -17.22 -7.13
C GLY A 276 0.00 -18.39 -7.17
N GLN A 277 -0.50 -19.59 -6.86
CA GLN A 277 0.28 -20.84 -6.90
C GLN A 277 -0.46 -21.92 -7.69
N THR A 278 0.27 -22.70 -8.48
CA THR A 278 -0.26 -23.77 -9.33
C THR A 278 0.56 -25.04 -9.15
N TRP A 279 -0.04 -26.21 -9.41
CA TRP A 279 0.61 -27.53 -9.43
C TRP A 279 0.35 -28.28 -10.75
N ASP A 280 -0.05 -27.55 -11.79
CA ASP A 280 -0.38 -28.08 -13.12
C ASP A 280 0.04 -27.12 -14.24
N ARG A 281 1.16 -26.42 -14.04
CA ARG A 281 1.75 -25.43 -14.95
C ARG A 281 0.84 -24.28 -15.36
N GLY A 282 0.01 -23.79 -14.44
CA GLY A 282 -0.86 -22.64 -14.67
C GLY A 282 -2.20 -23.00 -15.31
N GLY A 283 -2.60 -24.28 -15.26
CA GLY A 283 -3.95 -24.68 -15.58
C GLY A 283 -4.95 -24.20 -14.52
N ASN A 284 -4.62 -24.40 -13.25
CA ASN A 284 -5.39 -24.00 -12.09
C ASN A 284 -4.53 -23.26 -11.06
N TYR A 285 -5.13 -22.31 -10.35
CA TYR A 285 -4.46 -21.53 -9.31
C TYR A 285 -5.18 -21.56 -7.98
N THR A 286 -4.39 -21.71 -6.92
CA THR A 286 -4.76 -21.32 -5.56
C THR A 286 -4.25 -19.91 -5.32
N PHE A 287 -5.15 -18.99 -4.97
CA PHE A 287 -4.81 -17.62 -4.62
C PHE A 287 -4.59 -17.52 -3.09
N LEU A 288 -3.38 -17.12 -2.68
CA LEU A 288 -2.98 -17.13 -1.27
C LEU A 288 -3.49 -15.88 -0.53
N ASN A 289 -4.75 -15.93 -0.09
CA ASN A 289 -5.46 -14.80 0.54
C ASN A 289 -5.34 -14.73 2.08
N SER A 290 -4.20 -15.16 2.62
CA SER A 290 -3.95 -15.24 4.08
C SER A 290 -2.91 -14.22 4.56
N LEU A 291 -2.48 -13.29 3.70
CA LEU A 291 -1.43 -12.30 4.00
C LEU A 291 -2.01 -10.87 3.93
N PRO A 292 -1.71 -9.98 4.89
CA PRO A 292 -2.23 -8.61 4.93
C PRO A 292 -1.47 -7.65 3.98
N LEU A 293 -1.38 -7.99 2.70
CA LEU A 293 -0.56 -7.28 1.71
C LEU A 293 -1.20 -6.01 1.14
N GLY A 294 -2.40 -5.63 1.58
CA GLY A 294 -3.12 -4.46 1.08
C GLY A 294 -2.30 -3.18 1.16
N GLN A 295 -2.31 -2.40 0.07
CA GLN A 295 -1.64 -1.11 -0.07
C GLN A 295 -2.64 0.03 -0.18
N PHE A 296 -2.98 0.64 0.96
CA PHE A 296 -4.03 1.67 1.03
C PHE A 296 -3.46 3.08 0.88
N TYR A 297 -3.94 3.82 -0.12
CA TYR A 297 -3.55 5.21 -0.35
C TYR A 297 -4.28 6.21 0.55
N ALA A 298 -5.59 6.04 0.71
CA ALA A 298 -6.45 6.88 1.52
C ALA A 298 -7.58 6.06 2.12
N VAL A 299 -7.98 6.41 3.35
CA VAL A 299 -9.01 5.70 4.10
C VAL A 299 -10.16 6.63 4.50
N SER A 300 -11.34 6.06 4.69
CA SER A 300 -12.53 6.78 5.16
C SER A 300 -13.36 5.88 6.07
N PHE A 301 -14.29 6.48 6.82
CA PHE A 301 -15.15 5.79 7.78
C PHE A 301 -16.60 6.32 7.68
N ASP A 302 -17.57 5.48 8.02
CA ASP A 302 -18.97 5.91 8.21
C ASP A 302 -19.27 6.15 9.69
N MET A 303 -20.52 6.50 10.00
CA MET A 303 -20.99 6.71 11.37
C MET A 303 -21.91 5.56 11.83
N ALA A 304 -21.81 4.36 11.27
CA ALA A 304 -22.56 3.20 11.77
C ALA A 304 -21.96 2.67 13.09
N VAL A 305 -22.66 1.78 13.80
CA VAL A 305 -22.15 1.13 15.02
C VAL A 305 -22.31 -0.40 14.88
N PRO A 306 -21.20 -1.17 14.76
CA PRO A 306 -19.83 -0.68 14.52
C PRO A 306 -19.70 0.02 13.16
N TYR A 307 -18.78 0.97 13.05
CA TYR A 307 -18.54 1.68 11.79
C TYR A 307 -17.81 0.80 10.78
N ARG A 308 -17.99 1.11 9.49
CA ARG A 308 -17.21 0.53 8.40
C ARG A 308 -16.05 1.44 8.03
N VAL A 309 -14.92 0.83 7.70
CA VAL A 309 -13.77 1.50 7.12
C VAL A 309 -13.69 1.14 5.65
N CYS A 310 -13.50 2.14 4.81
CA CYS A 310 -13.22 1.98 3.39
C CYS A 310 -11.83 2.48 3.05
N GLY A 311 -11.22 1.95 2.00
CA GLY A 311 -9.99 2.48 1.44
C GLY A 311 -9.75 2.00 0.02
N GLY A 312 -8.97 2.78 -0.74
CA GLY A 312 -8.52 2.42 -2.08
C GLY A 312 -7.18 1.69 -2.06
N LEU A 313 -7.08 0.60 -2.83
CA LEU A 313 -5.89 -0.23 -3.01
C LEU A 313 -5.24 -0.01 -4.38
N GLN A 314 -3.90 -0.02 -4.43
CA GLN A 314 -3.16 -0.09 -5.70
C GLN A 314 -3.62 -1.30 -6.52
N ASP A 315 -4.02 -1.05 -7.77
CA ASP A 315 -4.51 -2.01 -8.78
C ASP A 315 -5.67 -2.94 -8.36
N ASN A 316 -6.16 -2.85 -7.13
CA ASN A 316 -7.12 -3.80 -6.56
C ASN A 316 -8.42 -3.14 -6.09
N GLY A 317 -8.75 -1.96 -6.61
CA GLY A 317 -10.01 -1.25 -6.36
C GLY A 317 -10.15 -0.70 -4.95
N SER A 318 -11.37 -0.26 -4.61
CA SER A 318 -11.74 0.26 -3.30
C SER A 318 -12.60 -0.75 -2.54
N TRP A 319 -12.30 -0.96 -1.27
CA TRP A 319 -12.95 -1.95 -0.43
C TRP A 319 -13.43 -1.36 0.88
N CYS A 320 -14.52 -1.91 1.41
CA CYS A 320 -15.09 -1.54 2.69
C CYS A 320 -15.30 -2.77 3.56
N GLY A 321 -15.09 -2.65 4.87
CA GLY A 321 -15.26 -3.71 5.85
C GLY A 321 -15.53 -3.19 7.26
N PRO A 322 -15.95 -4.06 8.19
CA PRO A 322 -16.26 -3.64 9.55
C PRO A 322 -14.99 -3.29 10.34
N SER A 323 -15.06 -2.26 11.19
CA SER A 323 -13.98 -1.91 12.13
C SER A 323 -13.76 -2.95 13.22
N ARG A 324 -14.81 -3.72 13.56
CA ARG A 324 -14.81 -4.75 14.60
C ARG A 324 -16.00 -5.70 14.46
N ARG A 325 -15.90 -6.82 15.17
CA ARG A 325 -16.99 -7.78 15.41
C ARG A 325 -17.24 -7.98 16.90
N ARG A 326 -18.41 -8.49 17.22
CA ARG A 326 -18.77 -8.86 18.60
C ARG A 326 -18.15 -10.20 19.00
N GLN A 327 -18.08 -11.16 18.07
CA GLN A 327 -17.58 -12.51 18.26
C GLN A 327 -16.59 -12.87 17.14
N GLY A 328 -15.44 -13.41 17.55
CA GLY A 328 -14.40 -13.87 16.62
C GLY A 328 -13.64 -12.74 15.92
N PRO A 329 -12.76 -13.10 14.97
CA PRO A 329 -11.95 -12.15 14.21
C PRO A 329 -12.74 -11.49 13.07
N VAL A 330 -12.19 -10.39 12.54
CA VAL A 330 -12.58 -9.83 11.24
C VAL A 330 -11.89 -10.64 10.15
N THR A 331 -12.65 -11.12 9.16
CA THR A 331 -12.12 -11.95 8.06
C THR A 331 -12.23 -11.25 6.72
N ASN A 332 -11.45 -11.72 5.73
CA ASN A 332 -11.53 -11.24 4.35
C ASN A 332 -12.94 -11.35 3.72
N SER A 333 -13.75 -12.34 4.10
CA SER A 333 -15.13 -12.52 3.59
C SER A 333 -16.12 -11.43 4.02
N MET A 334 -15.74 -10.55 4.94
CA MET A 334 -16.58 -9.44 5.41
C MET A 334 -16.33 -8.14 4.64
N TRP A 335 -15.37 -8.16 3.72
CA TRP A 335 -15.03 -7.02 2.89
C TRP A 335 -15.75 -7.10 1.55
N PHE A 336 -16.23 -5.95 1.08
CA PHE A 336 -16.90 -5.83 -0.21
C PHE A 336 -16.31 -4.68 -1.02
N ASN A 337 -16.29 -4.84 -2.33
CA ASN A 337 -15.76 -3.86 -3.25
C ASN A 337 -16.79 -2.74 -3.53
N VAL A 338 -16.33 -1.49 -3.57
CA VAL A 338 -17.13 -0.29 -3.87
C VAL A 338 -16.59 0.49 -5.08
N GLY A 339 -15.56 -0.01 -5.74
CA GLY A 339 -14.95 0.57 -6.93
C GLY A 339 -13.78 -0.24 -7.46
N GLY A 340 -13.58 -0.21 -8.79
CA GLY A 340 -12.49 -0.92 -9.47
C GLY A 340 -11.31 -0.01 -9.86
N GLY A 341 -10.40 -0.52 -10.69
CA GLY A 341 -9.16 0.17 -11.06
C GLY A 341 -8.14 0.20 -9.92
N ASP A 342 -7.15 1.09 -9.98
CA ASP A 342 -6.36 1.45 -8.79
C ASP A 342 -7.31 2.27 -7.93
N GLY A 343 -7.72 1.72 -6.78
CA GLY A 343 -8.48 2.50 -5.82
C GLY A 343 -7.56 3.47 -5.12
N PHE A 344 -7.90 4.76 -5.09
CA PHE A 344 -7.17 5.73 -4.26
C PHE A 344 -8.06 6.26 -3.15
N TRP A 345 -8.78 7.35 -3.42
CA TRP A 345 -9.58 8.03 -2.42
C TRP A 345 -10.93 7.38 -2.22
N THR A 346 -11.39 7.37 -0.97
CA THR A 346 -12.76 7.00 -0.62
C THR A 346 -13.34 8.05 0.31
N ALA A 347 -14.67 8.21 0.29
CA ALA A 347 -15.40 8.96 1.29
C ALA A 347 -16.75 8.29 1.55
N GLN A 348 -17.22 8.35 2.79
CA GLN A 348 -18.55 7.84 3.15
C GLN A 348 -19.40 9.03 3.62
N ASP A 349 -20.68 9.04 3.23
CA ASP A 349 -21.58 10.10 3.69
C ASP A 349 -21.82 9.95 5.22
N PRO A 350 -21.57 11.00 6.02
CA PRO A 350 -21.70 10.91 7.48
C PRO A 350 -23.15 10.78 7.96
N THR A 351 -24.14 11.06 7.10
CA THR A 351 -25.58 11.03 7.40
C THR A 351 -26.31 9.85 6.77
N ASP A 352 -25.76 9.27 5.69
CA ASP A 352 -26.29 8.06 5.05
C ASP A 352 -25.17 7.04 4.84
N PRO A 353 -25.06 6.01 5.70
CA PRO A 353 -24.03 4.99 5.56
C PRO A 353 -24.14 4.25 4.22
N ASN A 354 -25.28 4.28 3.52
CA ASN A 354 -25.37 3.57 2.25
C ASN A 354 -24.61 4.25 1.11
N LEU A 355 -24.24 5.52 1.24
CA LEU A 355 -23.57 6.26 0.18
C LEU A 355 -22.05 6.27 0.37
N VAL A 356 -21.35 5.59 -0.54
CA VAL A 356 -19.90 5.49 -0.56
C VAL A 356 -19.38 6.05 -1.88
N TYR A 357 -18.33 6.86 -1.81
CA TYR A 357 -17.63 7.43 -2.95
C TYR A 357 -16.28 6.77 -3.09
N ALA A 358 -15.89 6.50 -4.33
CA ALA A 358 -14.59 5.92 -4.67
C ALA A 358 -13.99 6.63 -5.88
N GLU A 359 -12.68 6.78 -5.90
CA GLU A 359 -11.91 7.26 -7.05
C GLU A 359 -10.98 6.17 -7.57
N SER A 360 -10.83 6.19 -8.89
CA SER A 360 -9.91 5.40 -9.68
C SER A 360 -9.09 6.32 -10.58
N GLN A 361 -7.93 5.83 -11.02
CA GLN A 361 -6.87 6.58 -11.72
C GLN A 361 -7.33 7.79 -12.53
N GLY A 362 -6.67 8.94 -12.33
CA GLY A 362 -6.86 10.10 -13.19
C GLY A 362 -8.21 10.81 -12.96
N GLY A 363 -8.69 10.82 -11.72
CA GLY A 363 -9.90 11.55 -11.32
C GLY A 363 -11.19 10.89 -11.81
N ASN A 364 -11.18 9.58 -12.05
CA ASN A 364 -12.39 8.84 -12.39
C ASN A 364 -13.12 8.48 -11.08
N MET A 365 -14.14 9.26 -10.74
CA MET A 365 -14.85 9.15 -9.49
C MET A 365 -16.25 8.56 -9.68
N GLN A 366 -16.74 7.86 -8.66
CA GLN A 366 -18.10 7.32 -8.62
C GLN A 366 -18.69 7.38 -7.21
N ARG A 367 -20.01 7.33 -7.15
CA ARG A 367 -20.81 7.15 -5.93
C ARG A 367 -21.62 5.87 -6.04
N MET A 368 -21.56 5.03 -5.04
CA MET A 368 -22.31 3.79 -4.92
C MET A 368 -23.30 3.87 -3.75
N ASN A 369 -24.53 3.39 -3.96
CA ASN A 369 -25.45 3.07 -2.88
C ASN A 369 -25.31 1.58 -2.53
N VAL A 370 -24.66 1.27 -1.42
CA VAL A 370 -24.31 -0.10 -1.02
C VAL A 370 -25.52 -0.98 -0.69
N ALA A 371 -26.67 -0.38 -0.35
CA ALA A 371 -27.89 -1.15 -0.06
C ALA A 371 -28.59 -1.63 -1.34
N THR A 372 -28.44 -0.90 -2.46
CA THR A 372 -29.11 -1.21 -3.73
C THR A 372 -28.15 -1.71 -4.82
N GLY A 373 -26.85 -1.46 -4.67
CA GLY A 373 -25.84 -1.70 -5.69
C GLY A 373 -25.78 -0.62 -6.79
N GLU A 374 -26.65 0.40 -6.73
CA GLU A 374 -26.66 1.48 -7.73
C GLU A 374 -25.33 2.24 -7.72
N THR A 375 -24.75 2.45 -8.90
CA THR A 375 -23.50 3.18 -9.09
C THR A 375 -23.68 4.32 -10.09
N VAL A 376 -23.26 5.53 -9.70
CA VAL A 376 -23.26 6.73 -10.53
C VAL A 376 -21.83 7.22 -10.74
N ARG A 377 -21.41 7.33 -12.00
CA ARG A 377 -20.12 7.95 -12.34
C ARG A 377 -20.22 9.47 -12.29
N LEU A 378 -19.33 10.11 -11.53
CA LEU A 378 -19.27 11.55 -11.43
C LEU A 378 -18.58 12.11 -12.69
N GLN A 379 -19.30 12.95 -13.44
CA GLN A 379 -18.79 13.46 -14.71
C GLN A 379 -17.72 14.53 -14.47
N LYS A 380 -16.51 14.27 -14.96
CA LYS A 380 -15.45 15.27 -15.03
C LYS A 380 -15.88 16.42 -15.96
N PRO A 381 -15.58 17.69 -15.61
CA PRO A 381 -15.70 18.78 -16.56
C PRO A 381 -14.83 18.47 -17.78
N ASN A 382 -15.42 18.49 -18.98
CA ASN A 382 -14.71 18.14 -20.21
C ASN A 382 -14.95 19.20 -21.29
N TRP A 383 -13.93 19.36 -22.14
CA TRP A 383 -13.97 20.29 -23.26
C TRP A 383 -14.99 19.87 -24.34
N ARG A 384 -15.25 18.56 -24.51
CA ARG A 384 -16.04 18.03 -25.64
C ARG A 384 -17.49 18.53 -25.70
N PRO A 385 -18.29 18.56 -24.62
CA PRO A 385 -19.66 19.07 -24.65
C PRO A 385 -19.73 20.56 -24.99
N ARG A 386 -18.83 21.40 -24.46
CA ARG A 386 -18.78 22.82 -24.82
C ARG A 386 -18.27 23.03 -26.25
N TYR A 387 -17.21 22.34 -26.64
CA TYR A 387 -16.70 22.38 -28.01
C TYR A 387 -17.78 21.99 -29.02
N ARG A 388 -18.59 20.95 -28.73
CA ARG A 388 -19.75 20.59 -29.56
C ARG A 388 -20.75 21.73 -29.68
N MET A 389 -21.06 22.48 -28.62
CA MET A 389 -21.95 23.65 -28.71
C MET A 389 -21.39 24.72 -29.68
N PHE A 390 -20.08 24.95 -29.68
CA PHE A 390 -19.44 25.86 -30.63
C PHE A 390 -19.42 25.31 -32.05
N GLU A 391 -19.16 24.02 -32.24
CA GLU A 391 -19.24 23.36 -33.55
C GLU A 391 -20.67 23.40 -34.10
N ASP A 392 -21.68 23.12 -33.29
CA ASP A 392 -23.09 23.24 -33.66
C ASP A 392 -23.41 24.70 -34.07
N SER A 393 -22.90 25.68 -33.33
CA SER A 393 -23.06 27.10 -33.67
C SER A 393 -22.34 27.49 -34.96
N ILE A 394 -21.17 26.91 -35.23
CA ILE A 394 -20.41 27.10 -36.47
C ILE A 394 -21.16 26.47 -37.65
N ILE A 395 -21.72 25.26 -37.49
CA ILE A 395 -22.52 24.57 -38.50
C ILE A 395 -23.78 25.37 -38.83
N VAL A 396 -24.49 25.88 -37.81
CA VAL A 396 -25.67 26.74 -37.98
C VAL A 396 -25.30 28.03 -38.71
N GLN A 397 -24.18 28.68 -38.36
CA GLN A 397 -23.74 29.88 -39.08
C GLN A 397 -23.28 29.58 -40.51
N ARG A 398 -22.66 28.42 -40.74
CA ARG A 398 -22.12 28.03 -42.04
C ARG A 398 -23.22 27.78 -43.08
N GLY A 399 -24.37 27.25 -42.65
CA GLY A 399 -25.49 26.96 -43.56
C GLY A 399 -25.09 25.96 -44.66
N ASP A 400 -25.40 26.29 -45.92
CA ASP A 400 -25.00 25.47 -47.08
C ASP A 400 -23.47 25.49 -47.29
N THR A 401 -22.83 24.36 -47.03
CA THR A 401 -21.38 24.18 -47.14
C THR A 401 -20.88 24.10 -48.58
N MET A 402 -21.78 23.98 -49.57
CA MET A 402 -21.45 23.90 -50.99
C MET A 402 -21.18 25.29 -51.62
N GLN A 403 -21.48 26.38 -50.91
CA GLN A 403 -21.22 27.75 -51.35
C GLN A 403 -19.95 28.33 -50.68
N PRO A 404 -19.14 29.14 -51.39
CA PRO A 404 -17.99 29.83 -50.82
C PRO A 404 -18.39 30.76 -49.66
N ALA A 405 -17.56 30.82 -48.61
CA ALA A 405 -17.83 31.70 -47.46
C ALA A 405 -17.70 33.18 -47.85
N SER A 406 -18.69 34.00 -47.53
CA SER A 406 -18.51 35.45 -47.58
C SER A 406 -17.50 35.91 -46.51
N ARG A 407 -16.85 37.06 -46.71
CA ARG A 407 -15.88 37.61 -45.73
C ARG A 407 -16.51 37.86 -44.35
N ASP A 408 -17.79 38.20 -44.29
CA ASP A 408 -18.50 38.43 -43.03
C ASP A 408 -18.82 37.13 -42.31
N LEU A 409 -19.23 36.09 -43.05
CA LEU A 409 -19.42 34.76 -42.50
C LEU A 409 -18.11 34.20 -41.94
N GLN A 410 -17.01 34.37 -42.67
CA GLN A 410 -15.68 33.94 -42.22
C GLN A 410 -15.28 34.63 -40.91
N ARG A 411 -15.48 35.96 -40.79
CA ARG A 411 -15.19 36.69 -39.55
C ARG A 411 -15.97 36.18 -38.35
N ARG A 412 -17.24 35.78 -38.52
CA ARG A 412 -18.07 35.25 -37.42
C ARG A 412 -17.68 33.83 -37.03
N ILE A 413 -17.34 32.98 -38.00
CA ILE A 413 -16.79 31.63 -37.75
C ILE A 413 -15.45 31.73 -37.02
N ASP A 414 -14.57 32.63 -37.45
CA ASP A 414 -13.27 32.85 -36.80
C ASP A 414 -13.43 33.35 -35.35
N ASP A 415 -14.44 34.19 -35.10
CA ASP A 415 -14.77 34.63 -33.75
C ASP A 415 -15.32 33.51 -32.86
N LEU A 416 -16.22 32.67 -33.38
CA LEU A 416 -16.69 31.48 -32.69
C LEU A 416 -15.53 30.51 -32.38
N ARG A 417 -14.59 30.33 -33.31
CA ARG A 417 -13.38 29.50 -33.09
C ARG A 417 -12.43 30.11 -32.08
N ARG A 418 -12.26 31.43 -32.05
CA ARG A 418 -11.48 32.12 -31.02
C ARG A 418 -12.10 31.93 -29.63
N ARG A 419 -13.42 32.11 -29.50
CA ARG A 419 -14.15 31.85 -28.25
C ARG A 419 -14.07 30.39 -27.84
N ALA A 420 -14.28 29.47 -28.79
CA ALA A 420 -14.14 28.03 -28.55
C ALA A 420 -12.73 27.67 -28.06
N SER A 421 -11.68 28.28 -28.61
CA SER A 421 -10.30 28.06 -28.19
C SER A 421 -10.01 28.65 -26.80
N ALA A 422 -10.55 29.84 -26.49
CA ALA A 422 -10.43 30.46 -25.17
C ALA A 422 -11.14 29.61 -24.09
N ASP A 423 -12.39 29.23 -24.33
CA ASP A 423 -13.19 28.34 -23.46
C ASP A 423 -12.53 26.95 -23.30
N SER A 424 -11.90 26.44 -24.37
CA SER A 424 -11.19 25.15 -24.31
C SER A 424 -9.93 25.25 -23.45
N GLY A 425 -9.17 26.36 -23.53
CA GLY A 425 -8.04 26.63 -22.64
C GLY A 425 -8.47 26.81 -21.17
N GLU A 426 -9.65 27.37 -20.92
CA GLU A 426 -10.24 27.42 -19.59
C GLU A 426 -10.63 26.03 -19.04
N MET A 427 -10.82 25.03 -19.90
CA MET A 427 -11.26 23.68 -19.54
C MET A 427 -10.20 22.60 -19.80
N ASP A 428 -8.94 22.98 -19.98
CA ASP A 428 -7.82 22.04 -20.03
C ASP A 428 -7.58 21.46 -18.62
N MET A 429 -8.21 20.32 -18.38
CA MET A 429 -8.16 19.60 -17.11
C MET A 429 -7.11 18.50 -17.17
N ARG A 430 -6.21 18.51 -16.19
CA ARG A 430 -5.20 17.47 -15.96
C ARG A 430 -5.41 16.93 -14.55
N PHE A 431 -5.42 15.61 -14.40
CA PHE A 431 -5.69 14.96 -13.13
C PHE A 431 -4.47 14.18 -12.68
N ASN A 432 -4.19 14.21 -11.38
CA ASN A 432 -3.18 13.32 -10.82
C ASN A 432 -3.67 11.87 -10.94
N TRP A 433 -2.75 10.90 -10.98
CA TRP A 433 -3.11 9.50 -10.89
C TRP A 433 -3.95 9.21 -9.66
N ASN A 434 -3.48 9.72 -8.51
CA ASN A 434 -4.15 9.69 -7.22
C ASN A 434 -4.81 11.05 -6.98
N THR A 435 -6.04 11.22 -7.48
CA THR A 435 -6.74 12.52 -7.44
C THR A 435 -7.44 12.74 -6.09
N PRO A 436 -7.13 13.84 -5.36
CA PRO A 436 -7.78 14.11 -4.08
C PRO A 436 -9.25 14.53 -4.26
N PHE A 437 -10.12 13.97 -3.41
CA PHE A 437 -11.49 14.43 -3.24
C PHE A 437 -11.96 14.27 -1.79
N PHE A 438 -13.03 14.98 -1.41
CA PHE A 438 -13.73 14.77 -0.14
C PHE A 438 -15.16 15.33 -0.17
N LEU A 439 -15.97 14.89 0.78
CA LEU A 439 -17.25 15.51 1.10
C LEU A 439 -17.05 16.60 2.14
N SER A 440 -17.70 17.76 1.96
CA SER A 440 -17.59 18.87 2.91
C SER A 440 -18.00 18.41 4.32
N PRO A 441 -17.21 18.70 5.36
CA PRO A 441 -17.60 18.41 6.75
C PRO A 441 -18.83 19.21 7.21
N HIS A 442 -19.21 20.26 6.48
CA HIS A 442 -20.35 21.13 6.80
C HIS A 442 -21.65 20.71 6.11
N ASN A 443 -21.56 20.01 4.98
CA ASN A 443 -22.71 19.57 4.19
C ASN A 443 -22.30 18.43 3.25
N SER A 444 -22.77 17.21 3.51
CA SER A 444 -22.41 16.03 2.72
C SER A 444 -22.92 16.04 1.27
N ASN A 445 -23.83 16.97 0.92
CA ASN A 445 -24.19 17.22 -0.48
C ASN A 445 -23.10 18.00 -1.24
N THR A 446 -22.19 18.67 -0.54
CA THR A 446 -21.08 19.39 -1.16
C THR A 446 -19.89 18.46 -1.33
N PHE A 447 -19.45 18.30 -2.58
CA PHE A 447 -18.34 17.46 -2.99
C PHE A 447 -17.24 18.34 -3.60
N TYR A 448 -15.99 18.10 -3.19
CA TYR A 448 -14.81 18.75 -3.77
C TYR A 448 -13.87 17.70 -4.35
N SER A 449 -13.26 18.00 -5.50
CA SER A 449 -12.15 17.23 -6.09
C SER A 449 -11.17 18.19 -6.76
N ALA A 450 -10.02 17.70 -7.23
CA ALA A 450 -9.08 18.57 -7.92
C ALA A 450 -8.31 17.88 -9.06
N GLY A 451 -8.24 18.55 -10.20
CA GLY A 451 -7.24 18.29 -11.24
C GLY A 451 -6.09 19.28 -11.09
N ASN A 452 -5.76 20.03 -12.13
CA ASN A 452 -4.99 21.28 -12.06
C ASN A 452 -5.83 22.45 -11.51
N LYS A 453 -7.15 22.27 -11.44
CA LYS A 453 -8.12 23.20 -10.87
C LYS A 453 -8.93 22.52 -9.78
N VAL A 454 -9.37 23.30 -8.79
CA VAL A 454 -10.31 22.85 -7.76
C VAL A 454 -11.71 22.80 -8.36
N LEU A 455 -12.39 21.67 -8.14
CA LEU A 455 -13.73 21.39 -8.62
C LEU A 455 -14.69 21.28 -7.42
N LYS A 456 -15.91 21.77 -7.61
CA LYS A 456 -16.99 21.71 -6.63
C LYS A 456 -18.28 21.21 -7.27
N SER A 457 -19.06 20.46 -6.49
CA SER A 457 -20.48 20.20 -6.71
C SER A 457 -21.23 20.43 -5.40
N THR A 458 -22.44 20.97 -5.47
CA THR A 458 -23.37 21.08 -4.32
C THR A 458 -24.48 20.02 -4.38
N SER A 459 -24.37 19.07 -5.32
CA SER A 459 -25.34 18.01 -5.60
C SER A 459 -24.66 16.64 -5.57
N ARG A 460 -23.99 16.32 -4.46
CA ARG A 460 -23.39 15.01 -4.18
C ARG A 460 -22.41 14.54 -5.27
N GLY A 461 -21.66 15.47 -5.87
CA GLY A 461 -20.70 15.18 -6.93
C GLY A 461 -21.26 15.31 -8.36
N ASP A 462 -22.57 15.51 -8.53
CA ASP A 462 -23.16 15.77 -9.84
C ASP A 462 -22.88 17.21 -10.29
N ASN A 463 -22.69 17.43 -11.59
CA ASN A 463 -22.41 18.76 -12.17
C ASN A 463 -21.17 19.45 -11.55
N LEU A 464 -20.02 18.79 -11.58
CA LEU A 464 -18.76 19.38 -11.14
C LEU A 464 -18.42 20.64 -11.95
N ILE A 465 -18.09 21.72 -11.24
CA ILE A 465 -17.66 22.99 -11.82
C ILE A 465 -16.29 23.39 -11.26
N ALA A 466 -15.46 24.04 -12.07
CA ALA A 466 -14.21 24.62 -11.59
C ALA A 466 -14.49 25.88 -10.76
N ILE A 467 -13.86 25.97 -9.58
CA ILE A 467 -13.94 27.11 -8.66
C ILE A 467 -12.56 27.75 -8.42
N SER A 468 -11.59 27.45 -9.28
CA SER A 468 -10.25 28.05 -9.25
C SER A 468 -9.73 28.23 -10.67
N PRO A 469 -8.73 29.11 -10.88
CA PRO A 469 -7.86 29.02 -12.04
C PRO A 469 -6.98 27.76 -11.98
N ASP A 470 -6.12 27.57 -12.97
CA ASP A 470 -5.02 26.59 -12.86
C ASP A 470 -4.11 27.02 -11.70
N LEU A 471 -4.04 26.19 -10.66
CA LEU A 471 -3.27 26.50 -9.44
C LEU A 471 -1.83 26.01 -9.52
N THR A 472 -1.40 25.49 -10.66
CA THR A 472 -0.07 24.92 -10.84
C THR A 472 0.85 25.92 -11.53
N THR A 473 2.13 25.57 -11.70
CA THR A 473 3.08 26.38 -12.47
C THR A 473 2.76 26.39 -13.97
N HIS A 474 1.92 25.47 -14.46
CA HIS A 474 1.58 25.31 -15.87
C HIS A 474 2.82 25.22 -16.78
N ASP A 475 3.86 24.51 -16.33
CA ASP A 475 5.09 24.34 -17.10
C ASP A 475 4.83 23.45 -18.33
N ALA A 476 4.68 24.09 -19.49
CA ALA A 476 4.36 23.42 -20.75
C ALA A 476 5.38 22.34 -21.15
N VAL A 477 6.64 22.49 -20.76
CA VAL A 477 7.69 21.50 -21.06
C VAL A 477 7.49 20.26 -20.21
N LYS A 478 7.29 20.43 -18.90
CA LYS A 478 7.04 19.31 -17.98
C LYS A 478 5.73 18.59 -18.29
N ILE A 479 4.68 19.33 -18.63
CA ILE A 479 3.39 18.77 -19.05
C ILE A 479 3.58 17.93 -20.32
N LYS A 480 4.29 18.45 -21.33
CA LYS A 480 4.57 17.69 -22.55
C LYS A 480 5.38 16.43 -22.26
N ILE A 481 6.41 16.50 -21.42
CA ILE A 481 7.24 15.34 -21.09
C ILE A 481 6.40 14.25 -20.40
N SER A 482 5.70 14.60 -19.33
CA SER A 482 4.88 13.67 -18.54
C SER A 482 3.74 13.03 -19.32
N THR A 483 3.16 13.73 -20.29
CA THR A 483 1.97 13.26 -21.01
C THR A 483 2.24 12.70 -22.40
N GLN A 484 3.48 12.76 -22.90
CA GLN A 484 3.78 12.39 -24.29
C GLN A 484 5.11 11.65 -24.51
N SER A 485 6.19 12.02 -23.80
CA SER A 485 7.54 11.62 -24.22
C SER A 485 8.42 10.98 -23.15
N THR A 486 7.94 10.84 -21.92
CA THR A 486 8.63 10.09 -20.86
C THR A 486 8.80 8.61 -21.22
N GLY A 487 9.86 7.97 -20.71
CA GLY A 487 10.13 6.54 -20.81
C GLY A 487 11.49 6.18 -21.43
N GLY A 488 12.01 7.00 -22.34
CA GLY A 488 13.24 6.70 -23.08
C GLY A 488 12.97 5.84 -24.31
N ILE A 489 13.58 4.64 -24.39
CA ILE A 489 13.40 3.71 -25.52
C ILE A 489 11.93 3.32 -25.68
N THR A 490 11.29 2.93 -24.57
CA THR A 490 9.86 2.62 -24.53
C THR A 490 9.08 3.70 -23.79
N PRO A 491 7.90 4.11 -24.28
CA PRO A 491 7.09 5.11 -23.60
C PRO A 491 6.63 4.67 -22.20
N ASP A 492 6.70 5.58 -21.23
CA ASP A 492 6.17 5.49 -19.87
C ASP A 492 5.01 6.49 -19.72
N ASN A 493 3.99 6.38 -20.56
CA ASN A 493 2.90 7.35 -20.64
C ASN A 493 1.56 6.68 -20.34
N THR A 494 1.38 6.32 -19.07
CA THR A 494 0.19 5.64 -18.57
C THR A 494 -0.84 6.62 -18.01
N GLY A 495 -0.37 7.83 -17.66
CA GLY A 495 -1.11 8.83 -16.91
C GLY A 495 -0.60 8.96 -15.47
N ALA A 496 0.10 7.95 -14.95
CA ALA A 496 0.69 8.00 -13.62
C ALA A 496 1.73 9.12 -13.50
N GLU A 497 2.37 9.44 -14.62
CA GLU A 497 3.46 10.39 -14.73
C GLU A 497 2.98 11.84 -14.85
N THR A 498 1.67 12.06 -14.98
CA THR A 498 1.04 13.39 -15.16
C THR A 498 1.50 14.34 -14.06
N HIS A 499 2.03 15.49 -14.47
CA HIS A 499 2.54 16.53 -13.58
C HIS A 499 1.78 17.85 -13.77
N SER A 500 1.99 18.79 -12.86
CA SER A 500 1.30 20.07 -12.79
C SER A 500 -0.19 19.84 -12.55
N THR A 501 -0.44 19.18 -11.41
CA THR A 501 -1.74 18.81 -10.84
C THR A 501 -1.82 19.16 -9.34
N ILE A 502 -3.03 19.32 -8.82
CA ILE A 502 -3.31 19.47 -7.38
C ILE A 502 -3.35 18.08 -6.76
N THR A 503 -2.64 17.91 -5.65
CA THR A 503 -2.43 16.62 -4.98
C THR A 503 -2.82 16.65 -3.51
N ALA A 504 -2.91 17.85 -2.91
CA ALA A 504 -3.50 18.05 -1.60
C ALA A 504 -4.70 18.99 -1.72
N LEU A 505 -5.85 18.59 -1.19
CA LEU A 505 -7.05 19.41 -1.09
C LEU A 505 -7.68 19.22 0.29
N ALA A 506 -8.13 20.31 0.91
CA ALA A 506 -8.83 20.27 2.20
C ALA A 506 -9.76 21.48 2.38
N GLU A 507 -10.84 21.28 3.14
CA GLU A 507 -11.69 22.34 3.68
C GLU A 507 -11.50 22.41 5.20
N SER A 508 -11.54 23.62 5.77
CA SER A 508 -11.54 23.78 7.22
C SER A 508 -12.74 23.07 7.85
N PRO A 509 -12.54 22.23 8.88
CA PRO A 509 -13.65 21.55 9.57
C PRO A 509 -14.55 22.50 10.37
N ILE A 510 -14.10 23.74 10.62
CA ILE A 510 -14.84 24.72 11.44
C ILE A 510 -15.24 25.99 10.69
N ARG A 511 -14.85 26.12 9.42
CA ARG A 511 -15.23 27.26 8.57
C ARG A 511 -15.54 26.81 7.13
N PRO A 512 -16.82 26.79 6.71
CA PRO A 512 -17.17 26.43 5.35
C PRO A 512 -16.59 27.43 4.35
N GLY A 513 -16.17 26.93 3.17
CA GLY A 513 -15.58 27.75 2.11
C GLY A 513 -14.17 28.26 2.39
N LEU A 514 -13.55 27.87 3.50
CA LEU A 514 -12.12 28.04 3.75
C LEU A 514 -11.38 26.82 3.20
N LEU A 515 -10.82 26.94 1.99
CA LEU A 515 -10.20 25.82 1.28
C LEU A 515 -8.71 26.03 1.09
N TYR A 516 -8.01 24.91 1.00
CA TYR A 516 -6.57 24.84 0.77
C TYR A 516 -6.27 23.87 -0.37
N ALA A 517 -5.31 24.23 -1.20
CA ALA A 517 -4.83 23.38 -2.28
C ALA A 517 -3.29 23.34 -2.32
N GLY A 518 -2.74 22.16 -2.57
CA GLY A 518 -1.31 21.91 -2.73
C GLY A 518 -1.05 21.14 -4.02
N THR A 519 0.08 21.40 -4.69
CA THR A 519 0.38 20.86 -6.03
C THR A 519 1.65 20.03 -6.07
N ASP A 520 1.77 19.18 -7.09
CA ASP A 520 2.97 18.38 -7.39
C ASP A 520 4.16 19.23 -7.88
N ASP A 521 3.92 20.48 -8.27
CA ASP A 521 4.95 21.49 -8.55
C ASP A 521 5.19 22.49 -7.42
N GLY A 522 4.73 22.15 -6.20
CA GLY A 522 5.15 22.79 -4.96
C GLY A 522 4.41 24.06 -4.56
N ASN A 523 3.34 24.42 -5.28
CA ASN A 523 2.49 25.53 -4.88
C ASN A 523 1.54 25.20 -3.73
N VAL A 524 1.38 26.15 -2.81
CA VAL A 524 0.41 26.11 -1.70
C VAL A 524 -0.55 27.29 -1.84
N TRP A 525 -1.85 27.02 -1.78
CA TRP A 525 -2.90 28.01 -2.00
C TRP A 525 -3.97 28.00 -0.89
N LEU A 526 -4.59 29.16 -0.71
CA LEU A 526 -5.67 29.39 0.23
C LEU A 526 -6.80 30.20 -0.41
N THR A 527 -8.05 29.83 -0.18
CA THR A 527 -9.22 30.69 -0.44
C THR A 527 -10.06 30.80 0.83
N ARG A 528 -10.57 32.00 1.10
CA ARG A 528 -11.41 32.30 2.28
C ARG A 528 -12.88 32.56 1.92
N ASN A 529 -13.21 32.44 0.64
CA ASN A 529 -14.50 32.80 0.05
C ASN A 529 -14.92 31.76 -0.99
N ASP A 530 -14.75 30.48 -0.67
CA ASP A 530 -15.31 29.36 -1.42
C ASP A 530 -14.90 29.32 -2.90
N GLY A 531 -13.63 29.66 -3.16
CA GLY A 531 -13.07 29.69 -4.52
C GLY A 531 -13.23 31.03 -5.25
N GLY A 532 -13.90 32.02 -4.66
CA GLY A 532 -14.04 33.35 -5.27
C GLY A 532 -12.70 34.07 -5.52
N SER A 533 -11.72 33.87 -4.64
CA SER A 533 -10.34 34.34 -4.81
C SER A 533 -9.34 33.41 -4.13
N TRP A 534 -8.20 33.18 -4.77
CA TRP A 534 -7.13 32.30 -4.28
C TRP A 534 -5.84 33.09 -4.02
N GLU A 535 -5.28 32.93 -2.83
CA GLU A 535 -4.01 33.49 -2.39
C GLU A 535 -2.89 32.45 -2.52
N ASN A 536 -1.80 32.81 -3.19
CA ASN A 536 -0.61 31.96 -3.31
C ASN A 536 0.31 32.17 -2.10
N LEU A 537 0.57 31.08 -1.37
CA LEU A 537 1.40 31.06 -0.17
C LEU A 537 2.80 30.47 -0.41
N THR A 538 3.13 30.06 -1.64
CA THR A 538 4.37 29.34 -1.99
C THR A 538 5.63 30.09 -1.57
N SER A 539 5.66 31.42 -1.74
CA SER A 539 6.81 32.25 -1.39
C SER A 539 7.18 32.19 0.10
N LYS A 540 6.25 31.78 0.97
CA LYS A 540 6.46 31.65 2.41
C LYS A 540 7.36 30.48 2.79
N PHE A 541 7.61 29.55 1.87
CA PHE A 541 8.47 28.38 2.07
C PHE A 541 9.87 28.54 1.44
N ALA A 542 10.14 29.66 0.77
CA ALA A 542 11.41 29.91 0.10
C ALA A 542 12.59 29.78 1.08
N GLY A 543 13.58 28.96 0.73
CA GLY A 543 14.76 28.69 1.55
C GLY A 543 14.54 27.69 2.70
N MET A 544 13.29 27.31 3.02
CA MET A 544 12.97 26.27 4.00
C MET A 544 12.72 24.90 3.38
N VAL A 545 12.19 24.90 2.15
CA VAL A 545 11.92 23.70 1.34
C VAL A 545 12.53 23.92 -0.05
N PRO A 546 13.12 22.90 -0.70
CA PRO A 546 13.55 23.01 -2.08
C PRO A 546 12.40 23.43 -3.00
N ALA A 547 12.73 24.19 -4.05
CA ALA A 547 11.72 24.65 -5.00
C ALA A 547 11.10 23.49 -5.77
N ASN A 548 9.79 23.55 -6.02
CA ASN A 548 8.99 22.51 -6.67
C ASN A 548 8.90 21.18 -5.90
N THR A 549 9.19 21.15 -4.60
CA THR A 549 8.91 19.97 -3.77
C THR A 549 7.41 19.76 -3.66
N TRP A 550 6.97 18.52 -3.87
CA TRP A 550 5.57 18.13 -3.93
C TRP A 550 4.84 18.47 -2.61
N VAL A 551 3.70 19.17 -2.68
CA VAL A 551 2.83 19.34 -1.51
C VAL A 551 1.97 18.09 -1.34
N ASN A 552 2.30 17.28 -0.33
CA ASN A 552 1.68 15.98 -0.16
C ASN A 552 0.40 16.04 0.69
N ARG A 553 0.41 16.87 1.74
CA ARG A 553 -0.74 17.02 2.64
C ARG A 553 -0.88 18.45 3.14
N ILE A 554 -2.12 18.93 3.18
CA ILE A 554 -2.52 20.10 3.97
C ILE A 554 -3.60 19.64 4.95
N GLU A 555 -3.46 20.05 6.21
CA GLU A 555 -4.38 19.72 7.32
C GLU A 555 -4.83 21.01 8.01
N PRO A 556 -6.07 21.48 7.77
CA PRO A 556 -6.65 22.59 8.51
C PRO A 556 -6.98 22.18 9.95
N SER A 557 -6.80 23.09 10.91
CA SER A 557 -7.07 22.79 12.31
C SER A 557 -8.56 22.62 12.60
N ALA A 558 -8.88 21.68 13.50
CA ALA A 558 -10.21 21.47 14.07
C ALA A 558 -10.56 22.47 15.18
N SER A 559 -9.58 23.26 15.65
CA SER A 559 -9.75 24.14 16.81
C SER A 559 -9.59 25.63 16.49
N ASP A 560 -8.87 25.98 15.40
CA ASP A 560 -8.59 27.37 15.06
C ASP A 560 -8.49 27.58 13.53
N SER A 561 -9.35 28.42 12.98
CA SER A 561 -9.39 28.71 11.54
C SER A 561 -8.12 29.39 10.99
N GLY A 562 -7.31 30.00 11.85
CA GLY A 562 -6.01 30.56 11.49
C GLY A 562 -4.88 29.54 11.44
N VAL A 563 -5.10 28.32 11.95
CA VAL A 563 -4.09 27.26 12.03
C VAL A 563 -4.29 26.22 10.93
N PHE A 564 -3.19 25.87 10.27
CA PHE A 564 -3.11 24.67 9.43
C PHE A 564 -1.67 24.19 9.32
N TYR A 565 -1.54 22.94 8.86
CA TYR A 565 -0.27 22.24 8.68
C TYR A 565 -0.03 21.91 7.22
N VAL A 566 1.23 21.89 6.81
CA VAL A 566 1.65 21.54 5.44
C VAL A 566 2.81 20.56 5.50
N ALA A 567 2.66 19.43 4.80
CA ALA A 567 3.70 18.44 4.60
C ALA A 567 4.16 18.44 3.13
N PHE A 568 5.47 18.43 2.94
CA PHE A 568 6.09 18.34 1.62
C PHE A 568 6.85 17.01 1.46
N ASP A 569 6.87 16.50 0.23
CA ASP A 569 7.50 15.24 -0.13
C ASP A 569 8.57 15.44 -1.23
N GLY A 570 9.83 15.24 -0.87
CA GLY A 570 11.00 15.40 -1.75
C GLY A 570 11.60 14.09 -2.28
N HIS A 571 11.01 12.92 -1.97
CA HIS A 571 11.69 11.65 -2.22
C HIS A 571 11.98 11.40 -3.71
N ARG A 572 11.15 11.99 -4.59
CA ARG A 572 11.28 11.92 -6.05
C ARG A 572 12.46 12.71 -6.63
N THR A 573 13.24 13.34 -5.76
CA THR A 573 14.53 13.96 -6.08
C THR A 573 15.67 13.46 -5.17
N ASN A 574 15.51 12.26 -4.58
CA ASN A 574 16.41 11.70 -3.55
C ASN A 574 16.54 12.57 -2.28
N ASP A 575 15.55 13.43 -1.98
CA ASP A 575 15.49 14.16 -0.72
C ASP A 575 14.47 13.51 0.21
N PHE A 576 14.94 12.74 1.18
CA PHE A 576 14.08 12.03 2.14
C PHE A 576 13.85 12.78 3.44
N LYS A 577 14.26 14.06 3.52
CA LYS A 577 14.09 14.84 4.74
C LYS A 577 12.59 15.05 5.04
N PRO A 578 12.17 14.91 6.31
CA PRO A 578 10.81 15.29 6.71
C PRO A 578 10.64 16.81 6.65
N TYR A 579 9.72 17.27 5.80
CA TYR A 579 9.31 18.66 5.71
C TYR A 579 7.89 18.82 6.23
N LEU A 580 7.77 19.38 7.43
CA LEU A 580 6.48 19.57 8.11
C LEU A 580 6.43 20.94 8.76
N PHE A 581 5.40 21.72 8.41
CA PHE A 581 5.25 23.11 8.82
C PHE A 581 3.87 23.39 9.41
N MET A 582 3.80 24.40 10.26
CA MET A 582 2.58 24.91 10.87
C MET A 582 2.53 26.43 10.72
N THR A 583 1.33 26.96 10.53
CA THR A 583 1.01 28.39 10.69
C THR A 583 -0.08 28.57 11.74
N SER A 584 -0.21 29.78 12.29
CA SER A 584 -1.30 30.18 13.18
C SER A 584 -1.87 31.56 12.80
N ASP A 585 -1.60 32.03 11.58
CA ASP A 585 -1.95 33.37 11.12
C ASP A 585 -2.48 33.37 9.67
N TYR A 586 -3.15 32.28 9.29
CA TYR A 586 -3.65 32.03 7.93
C TYR A 586 -2.53 31.96 6.87
N GLY A 587 -1.36 31.46 7.23
CA GLY A 587 -0.26 31.23 6.30
C GLY A 587 0.55 32.49 5.98
N ARG A 588 0.44 33.56 6.77
CA ARG A 588 1.34 34.72 6.64
C ARG A 588 2.75 34.34 7.04
N THR A 589 2.89 33.49 8.06
CA THR A 589 4.15 32.91 8.53
C THR A 589 4.03 31.41 8.76
N PHE A 590 5.14 30.68 8.57
CA PHE A 590 5.24 29.25 8.84
C PHE A 590 6.45 28.95 9.71
N LYS A 591 6.31 27.98 10.61
CA LYS A 591 7.40 27.40 11.39
C LYS A 591 7.52 25.91 11.08
N SER A 592 8.75 25.40 11.01
CA SER A 592 8.95 23.95 10.97
C SER A 592 8.54 23.35 12.31
N ILE A 593 7.83 22.23 12.24
CA ILE A 593 7.47 21.37 13.37
C ILE A 593 8.00 19.94 13.17
N ALA A 594 8.95 19.75 12.25
CA ALA A 594 9.59 18.45 12.07
C ALA A 594 10.40 18.03 13.32
N ALA A 595 10.93 19.00 14.07
CA ALA A 595 11.59 18.81 15.36
C ALA A 595 12.57 17.61 15.37
N ASN A 596 12.31 16.60 16.19
CA ASN A 596 13.12 15.38 16.34
C ASN A 596 12.57 14.18 15.53
N LEU A 597 11.74 14.39 14.50
CA LEU A 597 11.44 13.33 13.55
C LEU A 597 12.76 12.77 12.98
N PRO A 598 12.83 11.45 12.73
CA PRO A 598 14.04 10.84 12.20
C PRO A 598 14.50 11.49 10.89
N THR A 599 15.82 11.47 10.68
CA THR A 599 16.46 11.94 9.45
C THR A 599 17.61 10.99 9.11
N GLY A 600 18.02 10.98 7.84
CA GLY A 600 19.13 10.15 7.35
C GLY A 600 18.69 8.80 6.77
N GLY A 601 17.40 8.45 6.86
CA GLY A 601 16.77 7.36 6.11
C GLY A 601 15.63 7.87 5.23
N PRO A 602 14.74 6.97 4.76
CA PRO A 602 13.52 7.34 4.03
C PRO A 602 12.44 7.88 4.98
N ASP A 603 12.72 9.02 5.62
CA ASP A 603 11.90 9.56 6.70
C ASP A 603 10.88 10.62 6.25
N PHE A 604 10.63 10.71 4.94
CA PHE A 604 9.73 11.69 4.35
C PHE A 604 8.28 11.49 4.79
N VAL A 605 7.52 12.59 4.85
CA VAL A 605 6.18 12.63 5.46
C VAL A 605 5.09 12.41 4.41
N HIS A 606 4.21 11.46 4.69
CA HIS A 606 3.02 11.20 3.88
C HIS A 606 1.81 12.00 4.33
N VAL A 607 1.55 12.01 5.64
CA VAL A 607 0.34 12.59 6.23
C VAL A 607 0.61 13.20 7.59
N ILE A 608 -0.10 14.28 7.89
CA ILE A 608 -0.23 14.90 9.21
C ILE A 608 -1.72 14.96 9.54
N ARG A 609 -2.09 14.66 10.79
CA ARG A 609 -3.43 14.82 11.34
C ARG A 609 -3.37 15.50 12.70
N GLU A 610 -4.18 16.55 12.85
CA GLU A 610 -4.47 17.13 14.17
C GLU A 610 -5.60 16.34 14.82
N ASP A 611 -5.48 16.10 16.12
CA ASP A 611 -6.59 15.53 16.87
C ASP A 611 -7.81 16.46 16.93
N LEU A 612 -9.00 15.88 16.95
CA LEU A 612 -10.26 16.62 16.89
C LEU A 612 -10.66 17.28 18.22
N GLU A 613 -10.07 16.87 19.34
CA GLU A 613 -10.42 17.37 20.68
C GLU A 613 -9.27 18.10 21.38
N ASN A 614 -8.04 17.61 21.19
CA ASN A 614 -6.83 18.15 21.79
C ASN A 614 -5.88 18.65 20.70
N PRO A 615 -5.85 19.96 20.41
CA PRO A 615 -5.00 20.49 19.33
C PRO A 615 -3.49 20.41 19.60
N LYS A 616 -3.06 19.93 20.78
CA LYS A 616 -1.65 19.59 21.03
C LYS A 616 -1.29 18.17 20.59
N LEU A 617 -2.28 17.30 20.41
CA LEU A 617 -2.08 15.93 19.96
C LEU A 617 -2.04 15.90 18.43
N LEU A 618 -0.90 15.52 17.86
CA LEU A 618 -0.72 15.37 16.41
C LEU A 618 -0.23 13.97 16.09
N PHE A 619 -0.61 13.47 14.92
CA PHE A 619 -0.14 12.21 14.37
C PHE A 619 0.46 12.41 12.97
N VAL A 620 1.59 11.77 12.70
CA VAL A 620 2.28 11.81 11.40
C VAL A 620 2.49 10.39 10.89
N GLY A 621 2.20 10.16 9.60
CA GLY A 621 2.62 8.97 8.87
C GLY A 621 3.81 9.30 7.97
N THR A 622 4.83 8.44 7.99
CA THR A 622 6.04 8.51 7.14
C THR A 622 6.20 7.20 6.37
N ASP A 623 7.22 7.13 5.52
CA ASP A 623 7.55 5.90 4.77
C ASP A 623 8.03 4.73 5.67
N VAL A 624 8.34 5.01 6.95
CA VAL A 624 8.89 4.04 7.91
C VAL A 624 8.03 3.83 9.16
N GLY A 625 6.87 4.47 9.25
CA GLY A 625 5.88 4.23 10.30
C GLY A 625 5.07 5.45 10.69
N ALA A 626 4.46 5.40 11.86
CA ALA A 626 3.69 6.51 12.43
C ALA A 626 4.40 7.13 13.65
N TYR A 627 4.15 8.41 13.90
CA TYR A 627 4.69 9.19 15.02
C TYR A 627 3.57 10.00 15.67
N VAL A 628 3.70 10.25 16.98
CA VAL A 628 2.77 11.04 17.77
C VAL A 628 3.50 12.18 18.46
N SER A 629 2.86 13.34 18.54
CA SER A 629 3.29 14.49 19.31
C SER A 629 2.21 14.88 20.32
N MET A 630 2.61 15.19 21.56
CA MET A 630 1.71 15.64 22.63
C MET A 630 1.82 17.15 22.91
N ASP A 631 2.68 17.85 22.16
CA ASP A 631 3.06 19.25 22.37
C ASP A 631 2.99 20.07 21.06
N ARG A 632 2.09 19.66 20.15
CA ARG A 632 1.81 20.31 18.86
C ARG A 632 3.01 20.38 17.92
N GLY A 633 3.78 19.30 17.86
CA GLY A 633 4.94 19.14 16.98
C GLY A 633 6.24 19.73 17.56
N GLY A 634 6.28 20.00 18.86
CA GLY A 634 7.52 20.36 19.56
C GLY A 634 8.46 19.15 19.71
N SER A 635 7.89 17.97 19.91
CA SER A 635 8.58 16.68 19.92
C SER A 635 7.68 15.55 19.43
N TRP A 636 8.32 14.52 18.86
CA TRP A 636 7.71 13.35 18.24
C TRP A 636 8.24 12.07 18.87
N GLN A 637 7.36 11.07 18.99
CA GLN A 637 7.69 9.72 19.43
C GLN A 637 7.14 8.72 18.42
N LYS A 638 7.86 7.62 18.17
CA LYS A 638 7.35 6.54 17.31
C LYS A 638 6.05 6.02 17.92
N PHE A 639 4.99 5.99 17.13
CA PHE A 639 3.65 5.66 17.58
C PHE A 639 3.36 4.17 17.37
N MET A 640 2.94 3.51 18.45
CA MET A 640 2.67 2.07 18.55
C MET A 640 3.90 1.16 18.37
N THR A 641 4.03 0.19 19.27
CA THR A 641 5.04 -0.88 19.15
C THR A 641 4.59 -2.03 18.25
N GLY A 642 3.28 -2.15 18.02
CA GLY A 642 2.70 -3.22 17.20
C GLY A 642 2.72 -2.95 15.69
N LEU A 643 2.79 -1.68 15.27
CA LEU A 643 2.89 -1.31 13.86
C LEU A 643 4.35 -1.54 13.39
N PRO A 644 4.61 -2.46 12.44
CA PRO A 644 5.95 -2.68 11.93
C PRO A 644 6.45 -1.47 11.14
N THR A 645 7.73 -1.47 10.76
CA THR A 645 8.24 -0.49 9.78
C THR A 645 7.52 -0.70 8.45
N VAL A 646 6.64 0.24 8.09
CA VAL A 646 5.80 0.21 6.91
C VAL A 646 5.42 1.65 6.54
N PRO A 647 5.26 1.98 5.25
CA PRO A 647 4.73 3.28 4.87
C PRO A 647 3.29 3.46 5.38
N VAL A 648 3.02 4.62 5.97
CA VAL A 648 1.69 5.03 6.44
C VAL A 648 1.23 6.22 5.59
N HIS A 649 0.39 5.95 4.59
CA HIS A 649 -0.01 6.93 3.58
C HIS A 649 -1.15 7.85 4.04
N ASP A 650 -2.06 7.33 4.87
CA ASP A 650 -3.16 8.13 5.40
C ASP A 650 -3.49 7.76 6.85
N LEU A 651 -3.99 8.76 7.56
CA LEU A 651 -4.44 8.69 8.93
C LEU A 651 -5.82 9.36 9.00
N LYS A 652 -6.77 8.77 9.73
CA LYS A 652 -8.09 9.36 9.97
C LYS A 652 -8.48 9.16 11.42
N ILE A 653 -9.18 10.13 11.99
CA ILE A 653 -9.73 10.03 13.35
C ILE A 653 -11.24 9.90 13.25
N HIS A 654 -11.80 8.82 13.75
CA HIS A 654 -13.25 8.67 13.86
C HIS A 654 -13.75 9.55 15.02
N PRO A 655 -14.63 10.54 14.78
CA PRO A 655 -14.97 11.57 15.77
C PRO A 655 -15.75 11.03 16.97
N ARG A 656 -16.64 10.06 16.75
CA ARG A 656 -17.42 9.43 17.84
C ARG A 656 -16.65 8.36 18.62
N ASP A 657 -15.90 7.51 17.94
CA ASP A 657 -15.23 6.37 18.56
C ASP A 657 -13.84 6.71 19.11
N HIS A 658 -13.30 7.89 18.79
CA HIS A 658 -11.97 8.37 19.20
C HIS A 658 -10.86 7.39 18.79
N GLU A 659 -10.90 6.95 17.54
CA GLU A 659 -9.98 5.95 17.02
C GLU A 659 -9.20 6.49 15.84
N LEU A 660 -7.89 6.26 15.87
CA LEU A 660 -6.99 6.53 14.77
C LEU A 660 -6.97 5.31 13.84
N ILE A 661 -7.28 5.56 12.57
CA ILE A 661 -7.30 4.59 11.48
C ILE A 661 -6.10 4.91 10.58
N ALA A 662 -5.21 3.95 10.36
CA ALA A 662 -4.05 4.10 9.49
C ALA A 662 -4.18 3.22 8.24
N GLY A 663 -4.07 3.84 7.06
CA GLY A 663 -3.88 3.15 5.79
C GLY A 663 -2.39 2.96 5.52
N THR A 664 -1.96 1.70 5.38
CA THR A 664 -0.54 1.36 5.18
C THR A 664 -0.30 0.73 3.82
N HIS A 665 0.94 0.80 3.34
CA HIS A 665 1.37 0.07 2.16
C HIS A 665 2.04 -1.26 2.53
N GLY A 666 1.27 -2.36 2.48
CA GLY A 666 1.76 -3.72 2.68
C GLY A 666 1.48 -4.30 4.07
N ARG A 667 0.71 -3.61 4.92
CA ARG A 667 0.22 -4.11 6.23
C ARG A 667 -1.26 -3.78 6.47
N SER A 668 -2.01 -3.51 5.40
CA SER A 668 -3.45 -3.25 5.43
C SER A 668 -3.85 -2.06 6.33
N ILE A 669 -5.00 -2.12 7.01
CA ILE A 669 -5.52 -1.06 7.88
C ILE A 669 -5.25 -1.39 9.35
N TRP A 670 -4.86 -0.38 10.12
CA TRP A 670 -4.70 -0.46 11.58
C TRP A 670 -5.66 0.50 12.27
N ILE A 671 -6.28 0.07 13.36
CA ILE A 671 -7.22 0.87 14.16
C ILE A 671 -6.79 0.82 15.61
N VAL A 672 -6.69 1.98 16.25
CA VAL A 672 -6.31 2.10 17.67
C VAL A 672 -7.13 3.16 18.39
N ASP A 673 -7.53 2.85 19.63
CA ASP A 673 -8.21 3.78 20.52
C ASP A 673 -7.23 4.86 21.03
N ILE A 674 -7.53 6.12 20.73
CA ILE A 674 -6.72 7.29 21.10
C ILE A 674 -7.38 8.17 22.16
N ALA A 675 -8.61 7.87 22.58
CA ALA A 675 -9.29 8.53 23.70
C ALA A 675 -8.39 8.79 24.93
N PRO A 676 -7.57 7.81 25.40
CA PRO A 676 -6.70 8.07 26.54
C PRO A 676 -5.60 9.10 26.27
N LEU A 677 -5.14 9.24 25.02
CA LEU A 677 -4.13 10.23 24.63
C LEU A 677 -4.73 11.62 24.52
N GLN A 678 -5.95 11.74 23.97
CA GLN A 678 -6.69 13.00 23.92
C GLN A 678 -6.82 13.63 25.30
N GLN A 679 -7.10 12.81 26.32
CA GLN A 679 -7.24 13.23 27.72
C GLN A 679 -5.91 13.47 28.47
N MET A 680 -4.76 13.15 27.87
CA MET A 680 -3.44 13.14 28.55
C MET A 680 -2.82 14.54 28.71
N THR A 681 -3.58 15.48 29.27
CA THR A 681 -3.15 16.84 29.61
C THR A 681 -2.05 16.85 30.68
N ASP A 682 -1.38 17.99 30.89
CA ASP A 682 -0.39 18.15 31.96
C ASP A 682 -0.98 17.85 33.35
N SER A 683 -2.26 18.20 33.56
CA SER A 683 -2.99 17.92 34.80
C SER A 683 -3.24 16.42 35.02
N VAL A 684 -3.52 15.66 33.95
CA VAL A 684 -3.72 14.21 34.05
C VAL A 684 -2.38 13.49 34.24
N ARG A 685 -1.32 13.95 33.56
CA ARG A 685 0.03 13.37 33.66
C ARG A 685 0.67 13.55 35.04
N SER A 686 0.32 14.62 35.76
CA SER A 686 0.86 14.90 37.10
C SER A 686 0.19 14.10 38.23
N ARG A 687 -1.00 13.52 38.00
CA ARG A 687 -1.68 12.68 39.00
C ARG A 687 -1.00 11.31 39.12
N SER A 688 -0.92 10.81 40.34
CA SER A 688 -0.38 9.47 40.63
C SER A 688 -1.30 8.34 40.16
N VAL A 689 -2.61 8.58 40.23
CA VAL A 689 -3.68 7.74 39.70
C VAL A 689 -4.66 8.62 38.94
N ALA A 690 -4.99 8.22 37.71
CA ALA A 690 -6.01 8.90 36.91
C ALA A 690 -6.91 7.85 36.24
N LEU A 691 -8.19 7.84 36.61
CA LEU A 691 -9.23 7.19 35.81
C LEU A 691 -9.65 8.16 34.71
N LEU A 692 -9.57 7.73 33.45
CA LEU A 692 -9.94 8.55 32.31
C LEU A 692 -11.44 8.43 32.04
N ALA A 693 -12.05 9.48 31.50
CA ALA A 693 -13.45 9.46 31.15
C ALA A 693 -13.68 8.38 30.08
N PRO A 694 -14.57 7.41 30.31
CA PRO A 694 -14.85 6.38 29.32
C PRO A 694 -15.66 6.98 28.17
N LYS A 695 -15.38 6.55 26.95
CA LYS A 695 -16.21 6.86 25.79
C LYS A 695 -17.57 6.17 25.89
N THR A 696 -18.57 6.71 25.20
CA THR A 696 -19.87 6.03 25.07
C THR A 696 -19.66 4.67 24.41
N ALA A 697 -20.00 3.61 25.13
CA ALA A 697 -19.90 2.25 24.63
C ALA A 697 -21.26 1.74 24.14
N TYR A 698 -21.26 0.96 23.06
CA TYR A 698 -22.48 0.50 22.42
C TYR A 698 -22.65 -1.01 22.58
N GLN A 699 -23.88 -1.43 22.87
CA GLN A 699 -24.29 -2.81 22.66
C GLN A 699 -24.74 -2.96 21.21
N TYR A 700 -24.12 -3.87 20.47
CA TYR A 700 -24.44 -4.11 19.06
C TYR A 700 -24.58 -5.60 18.75
N GLY A 701 -25.36 -5.90 17.70
CA GLY A 701 -25.50 -7.24 17.12
C GLY A 701 -24.43 -7.52 16.06
N GLU A 702 -24.51 -8.66 15.39
CA GLU A 702 -23.71 -8.93 14.20
C GLU A 702 -24.61 -9.00 12.97
N SER A 703 -24.14 -8.42 11.86
CA SER A 703 -24.73 -8.68 10.55
C SER A 703 -24.63 -10.17 10.22
N ARG A 704 -25.57 -10.65 9.41
CA ARG A 704 -25.52 -12.02 8.88
C ARG A 704 -24.23 -12.18 8.06
N MET A 705 -23.51 -13.28 8.28
CA MET A 705 -22.40 -13.66 7.40
C MET A 705 -22.98 -14.28 6.12
N GLU A 706 -22.88 -13.56 5.00
CA GLU A 706 -23.32 -14.03 3.70
C GLU A 706 -22.22 -14.89 3.06
N GLY A 707 -22.16 -16.16 3.46
CA GLY A 707 -21.15 -17.12 3.04
C GLY A 707 -20.32 -17.64 4.21
N GLN A 708 -20.46 -18.93 4.51
CA GLN A 708 -19.75 -19.63 5.60
C GLN A 708 -19.39 -21.04 5.13
N ALA A 709 -18.31 -21.15 4.36
CA ALA A 709 -17.56 -22.38 4.11
C ALA A 709 -16.33 -22.03 3.26
N THR A 710 -15.24 -21.63 3.90
CA THR A 710 -13.94 -21.38 3.25
C THR A 710 -12.90 -22.30 3.88
N GLY A 711 -11.90 -22.73 3.10
CA GLY A 711 -10.80 -23.57 3.62
C GLY A 711 -9.95 -22.83 4.66
N HIS A 712 -8.94 -23.49 5.22
CA HIS A 712 -8.10 -22.93 6.32
C HIS A 712 -7.20 -21.74 5.93
N GLN A 713 -7.17 -21.32 4.66
CA GLN A 713 -6.34 -20.22 4.15
C GLN A 713 -7.08 -18.87 4.21
N ILE A 714 -7.55 -18.49 5.40
CA ILE A 714 -8.27 -17.24 5.64
C ILE A 714 -7.33 -16.25 6.32
N PHE A 715 -7.35 -14.98 5.90
CA PHE A 715 -6.79 -13.91 6.70
C PHE A 715 -7.76 -13.52 7.81
N GLU A 716 -7.28 -13.55 9.05
CA GLU A 716 -8.02 -13.16 10.25
C GLU A 716 -7.30 -12.03 10.98
N ALA A 717 -8.02 -10.94 11.22
CA ALA A 717 -7.57 -9.85 12.09
C ALA A 717 -8.30 -9.91 13.43
N PRO A 718 -7.58 -9.75 14.56
CA PRO A 718 -8.21 -9.76 15.88
C PRO A 718 -9.20 -8.58 16.00
N SER A 719 -10.39 -8.87 16.52
CA SER A 719 -11.36 -7.84 16.88
C SER A 719 -11.11 -7.34 18.31
N PRO A 720 -11.29 -6.03 18.61
CA PRO A 720 -11.33 -5.54 19.99
C PRO A 720 -12.35 -6.31 20.84
N GLN A 721 -12.08 -6.43 22.14
CA GLN A 721 -13.01 -7.07 23.07
C GLN A 721 -14.35 -6.33 23.08
N TYR A 722 -15.45 -7.08 22.99
CA TYR A 722 -16.80 -6.52 23.10
C TYR A 722 -17.07 -6.00 24.52
N GLY A 723 -17.35 -4.70 24.63
CA GLY A 723 -17.68 -4.05 25.90
C GLY A 723 -17.38 -2.56 25.93
N ALA A 724 -17.45 -1.99 27.13
CA ALA A 724 -17.00 -0.63 27.43
C ALA A 724 -15.54 -0.65 27.90
N ASP A 725 -14.66 -0.02 27.14
CA ASP A 725 -13.26 0.16 27.51
C ASP A 725 -13.13 1.25 28.59
N LEU A 726 -12.47 0.90 29.70
CA LEU A 726 -12.17 1.78 30.83
C LEU A 726 -10.66 1.94 30.92
N TRP A 727 -10.18 3.18 30.72
CA TRP A 727 -8.76 3.49 30.73
C TRP A 727 -8.34 4.16 32.05
N TYR A 728 -7.19 3.78 32.57
CA TYR A 728 -6.60 4.40 33.74
C TYR A 728 -5.09 4.44 33.66
N ARG A 729 -4.49 5.42 34.33
CA ARG A 729 -3.04 5.62 34.38
C ARG A 729 -2.54 5.59 35.81
N LEU A 730 -1.38 4.95 36.00
CA LEU A 730 -0.65 4.88 37.26
C LEU A 730 0.79 5.39 37.05
N THR A 731 1.32 6.20 37.97
CA THR A 731 2.74 6.60 37.97
C THR A 731 3.63 5.74 38.85
N GLY A 732 3.04 4.93 39.74
CA GLY A 732 3.73 4.02 40.65
C GLY A 732 2.98 2.70 40.82
N GLY A 733 3.36 1.90 41.81
CA GLY A 733 2.83 0.54 42.04
C GLY A 733 3.76 -0.56 41.52
N THR A 734 3.46 -1.81 41.85
CA THR A 734 4.32 -2.96 41.53
C THR A 734 3.78 -3.75 40.34
N ARG A 735 4.65 -4.15 39.40
CA ARG A 735 4.27 -5.12 38.35
C ARG A 735 3.88 -6.44 39.00
N GLY A 736 2.60 -6.81 38.94
CA GLY A 736 2.03 -8.01 39.57
C GLY A 736 0.89 -7.70 40.55
N GLU A 737 0.79 -6.46 41.04
CA GLU A 737 -0.38 -6.00 41.78
C GLU A 737 -1.58 -5.76 40.86
N GLN A 738 -2.78 -5.70 41.44
CA GLN A 738 -4.02 -5.43 40.72
C GLN A 738 -4.68 -4.13 41.18
N THR A 739 -5.22 -3.39 40.23
CA THR A 739 -6.08 -2.22 40.47
C THR A 739 -7.54 -2.63 40.38
N LYS A 740 -8.32 -2.26 41.39
CA LYS A 740 -9.77 -2.49 41.42
C LYS A 740 -10.48 -1.34 40.71
N ILE A 741 -11.37 -1.66 39.77
CA ILE A 741 -12.24 -0.71 39.09
C ILE A 741 -13.67 -1.06 39.43
N VAL A 742 -14.38 -0.12 40.04
CA VAL A 742 -15.77 -0.29 40.50
C VAL A 742 -16.69 0.47 39.55
N ILE A 743 -17.65 -0.25 38.99
CA ILE A 743 -18.71 0.29 38.12
C ILE A 743 -19.98 0.32 38.96
N SER A 744 -20.59 1.50 39.07
CA SER A 744 -21.81 1.74 39.84
C SER A 744 -22.84 2.50 39.02
N ASP A 745 -24.11 2.25 39.31
CA ASP A 745 -25.25 3.05 38.85
C ASP A 745 -25.90 3.77 40.04
N ALA A 746 -27.07 4.39 39.82
CA ALA A 746 -27.82 5.08 40.88
C ALA A 746 -28.27 4.15 42.03
N ASN A 747 -28.28 2.83 41.82
CA ASN A 747 -28.69 1.81 42.80
C ASN A 747 -27.50 1.14 43.51
N GLY A 748 -26.25 1.51 43.18
CA GLY A 748 -25.04 1.01 43.82
C GLY A 748 -24.09 0.29 42.85
N GLU A 749 -23.29 -0.64 43.37
CA GLU A 749 -22.28 -1.34 42.57
C GLU A 749 -22.91 -2.35 41.58
N VAL A 750 -22.65 -2.14 40.30
CA VAL A 750 -23.05 -3.01 39.18
C VAL A 750 -22.01 -4.09 38.95
N ARG A 751 -20.72 -3.74 38.98
CA ARG A 751 -19.61 -4.67 38.67
C ARG A 751 -18.29 -4.18 39.27
N THR A 752 -17.45 -5.13 39.69
CA THR A 752 -16.03 -4.88 39.97
C THR A 752 -15.19 -5.60 38.91
N LEU A 753 -14.19 -4.89 38.36
CA LEU A 753 -13.15 -5.41 37.48
C LEU A 753 -11.78 -5.27 38.16
N THR A 754 -10.81 -6.07 37.72
CA THR A 754 -9.41 -5.94 38.11
C THR A 754 -8.52 -5.76 36.88
N GLY A 755 -7.54 -4.87 36.98
CA GLY A 755 -6.54 -4.62 35.94
C GLY A 755 -5.12 -4.52 36.52
N PRO A 756 -4.08 -4.33 35.69
CA PRO A 756 -2.70 -4.19 36.16
C PRO A 756 -2.48 -3.02 37.14
N GLY A 757 -1.69 -3.23 38.20
CA GLY A 757 -1.36 -2.22 39.22
C GLY A 757 0.03 -1.57 39.08
N GLY A 758 0.80 -1.91 38.05
CA GLY A 758 2.12 -1.29 37.79
C GLY A 758 2.01 0.08 37.12
N PRO A 759 3.11 0.85 37.00
CA PRO A 759 3.10 2.12 36.30
C PRO A 759 2.80 1.95 34.80
N GLY A 760 2.01 2.87 34.23
CA GLY A 760 1.62 2.85 32.82
C GLY A 760 0.19 3.30 32.56
N LEU A 761 -0.19 3.30 31.29
CA LEU A 761 -1.57 3.45 30.83
C LEU A 761 -2.15 2.05 30.61
N HIS A 762 -3.28 1.78 31.24
CA HIS A 762 -3.92 0.46 31.29
C HIS A 762 -5.38 0.53 30.86
N LYS A 763 -5.88 -0.61 30.38
CA LYS A 763 -7.25 -0.78 29.91
C LYS A 763 -7.88 -2.00 30.57
N VAL A 764 -9.14 -1.88 30.99
CA VAL A 764 -10.02 -3.02 31.26
C VAL A 764 -11.31 -2.86 30.47
N THR A 765 -11.94 -3.97 30.13
CA THR A 765 -13.18 -3.96 29.33
C THR A 765 -14.33 -4.48 30.17
N TRP A 766 -15.39 -3.68 30.32
CA TRP A 766 -16.66 -4.13 30.89
C TRP A 766 -17.56 -4.69 29.80
N ASP A 767 -17.82 -5.98 29.82
CA ASP A 767 -18.68 -6.70 28.86
C ASP A 767 -20.20 -6.44 29.02
N PHE A 768 -20.58 -5.37 29.72
CA PHE A 768 -21.95 -4.98 30.07
C PHE A 768 -22.70 -5.95 31.00
N ARG A 769 -22.06 -7.00 31.53
CA ARG A 769 -22.71 -7.88 32.51
C ARG A 769 -22.66 -7.26 33.90
N GLY A 770 -23.77 -7.35 34.62
CA GLY A 770 -23.85 -6.96 36.03
C GLY A 770 -23.09 -7.93 36.96
N ARG A 771 -23.42 -7.89 38.27
CA ARG A 771 -22.90 -8.87 39.23
C ARG A 771 -23.27 -10.27 38.76
N ALA A 772 -22.28 -11.16 38.77
CA ALA A 772 -22.55 -12.59 38.59
C ALA A 772 -23.56 -13.02 39.66
N ALA A 773 -24.52 -13.87 39.28
CA ALA A 773 -25.42 -14.49 40.25
C ALA A 773 -24.57 -15.07 41.39
N ARG A 774 -24.96 -14.79 42.64
CA ARG A 774 -24.24 -15.31 43.81
C ARG A 774 -24.14 -16.82 43.63
N ALA A 775 -22.92 -17.36 43.62
CA ALA A 775 -22.72 -18.80 43.53
C ALA A 775 -23.60 -19.45 44.59
N VAL A 776 -24.53 -20.31 44.17
CA VAL A 776 -25.40 -21.02 45.10
C VAL A 776 -24.48 -21.82 46.01
N ALA A 777 -24.54 -21.57 47.32
CA ALA A 777 -23.76 -22.34 48.27
C ALA A 777 -24.09 -23.82 48.07
N LEU A 778 -23.08 -24.64 47.78
CA LEU A 778 -23.28 -26.07 47.62
C LEU A 778 -23.93 -26.61 48.90
N THR A 779 -24.96 -27.44 48.75
CA THR A 779 -25.51 -28.17 49.89
C THR A 779 -24.40 -28.99 50.54
N PRO A 780 -24.51 -29.41 51.82
CA PRO A 780 -23.52 -30.30 52.43
C PRO A 780 -23.25 -31.57 51.60
N ALA A 781 -24.24 -32.06 50.84
CA ALA A 781 -24.07 -33.12 49.86
C ALA A 781 -23.26 -32.67 48.65
N GLY A 782 -23.61 -31.54 48.02
CA GLY A 782 -22.84 -30.98 46.89
C GLY A 782 -21.40 -30.61 47.25
N LEU A 783 -21.14 -30.19 48.50
CA LEU A 783 -19.80 -29.89 48.98
C LEU A 783 -19.00 -31.18 49.20
N ARG A 784 -19.61 -32.23 49.74
CA ARG A 784 -19.00 -33.57 49.81
C ARG A 784 -18.70 -34.12 48.42
N ASP A 785 -19.66 -34.05 47.49
CA ASP A 785 -19.49 -34.54 46.12
C ASP A 785 -18.40 -33.76 45.38
N SER A 786 -18.33 -32.44 45.55
CA SER A 786 -17.24 -31.62 45.00
C SER A 786 -15.87 -31.99 45.58
N VAL A 787 -15.79 -32.28 46.88
CA VAL A 787 -14.54 -32.74 47.52
C VAL A 787 -14.17 -34.15 47.05
N VAL A 788 -15.14 -35.04 46.88
CA VAL A 788 -14.93 -36.39 46.35
C VAL A 788 -14.46 -36.33 44.90
N GLN A 789 -15.06 -35.49 44.06
CA GLN A 789 -14.64 -35.27 42.67
C GLN A 789 -13.23 -34.68 42.58
N ALA A 790 -12.91 -33.67 43.41
CA ALA A 790 -11.57 -33.09 43.47
C ALA A 790 -10.52 -34.12 43.91
N ARG A 791 -10.83 -34.99 44.88
CA ARG A 791 -9.95 -36.11 45.28
C ARG A 791 -9.84 -37.19 44.20
N ARG A 792 -10.92 -37.50 43.49
CA ARG A 792 -10.92 -38.42 42.35
C ARG A 792 -10.04 -37.91 41.21
N MET A 793 -10.07 -36.61 40.94
CA MET A 793 -9.21 -36.00 39.92
C MET A 793 -7.74 -36.21 40.27
N ALA A 794 -7.31 -35.90 41.50
CA ALA A 794 -5.93 -36.15 41.92
C ALA A 794 -5.52 -37.62 41.73
N PHE A 795 -6.40 -38.56 42.09
CA PHE A 795 -6.19 -39.99 41.86
C PHE A 795 -6.09 -40.35 40.36
N VAL A 796 -6.91 -39.74 39.51
CA VAL A 796 -6.87 -39.94 38.04
C VAL A 796 -5.56 -39.41 37.46
N PHE A 797 -5.09 -38.22 37.86
CA PHE A 797 -3.80 -37.69 37.40
C PHE A 797 -2.63 -38.58 37.84
N ASP A 798 -2.62 -39.04 39.08
CA ASP A 798 -1.60 -39.98 39.57
C ASP A 798 -1.66 -41.33 38.84
N SER A 799 -2.86 -41.81 38.51
CA SER A 799 -3.05 -43.04 37.74
C SER A 799 -2.62 -42.89 36.28
N LEU A 800 -2.92 -41.76 35.63
CA LEU A 800 -2.50 -41.46 34.26
C LEU A 800 -0.98 -41.32 34.19
N GLU A 801 -0.38 -40.66 35.18
CA GLU A 801 1.08 -40.52 35.30
C GLU A 801 1.76 -41.89 35.49
N LYS A 802 1.23 -42.74 36.39
CA LYS A 802 1.73 -44.11 36.58
C LYS A 802 1.54 -45.02 35.37
N SER A 803 0.49 -44.79 34.57
CA SER A 803 0.23 -45.58 33.37
C SER A 803 1.18 -45.25 32.20
N GLY A 804 1.86 -44.10 32.26
CA GLY A 804 2.70 -43.61 31.16
C GLY A 804 1.94 -43.13 29.92
N SER A 805 0.61 -43.10 29.96
CA SER A 805 -0.25 -42.75 28.81
C SER A 805 -0.13 -41.29 28.36
N PHE A 806 0.42 -40.41 29.21
CA PHE A 806 0.62 -38.99 28.92
C PHE A 806 1.98 -38.49 29.45
N PRO A 807 2.64 -37.55 28.74
CA PRO A 807 3.87 -36.92 29.22
C PRO A 807 3.63 -36.17 30.54
N LYS A 808 4.56 -36.32 31.49
CA LYS A 808 4.49 -35.69 32.82
C LYS A 808 4.29 -34.17 32.75
N GLU A 809 4.98 -33.49 31.84
CA GLU A 809 4.82 -32.03 31.64
C GLU A 809 3.39 -31.62 31.24
N GLN A 810 2.69 -32.45 30.47
CA GLN A 810 1.31 -32.18 30.08
C GLN A 810 0.36 -32.36 31.27
N LEU A 811 0.57 -33.42 32.06
CA LEU A 811 -0.18 -33.66 33.29
C LEU A 811 0.09 -32.56 34.34
N ASP A 812 1.32 -32.08 34.44
CA ASP A 812 1.70 -30.99 35.35
C ASP A 812 1.04 -29.67 34.93
N ARG A 813 1.01 -29.33 33.64
CA ARG A 813 0.25 -28.16 33.14
C ARG A 813 -1.24 -28.27 33.46
N MET A 814 -1.82 -29.47 33.31
CA MET A 814 -3.23 -29.71 33.67
C MET A 814 -3.46 -29.61 35.18
N ARG A 815 -2.55 -30.12 36.03
CA ARG A 815 -2.63 -29.94 37.48
C ARG A 815 -2.58 -28.46 37.85
N THR A 816 -1.64 -27.69 37.28
CA THR A 816 -1.51 -26.25 37.52
C THR A 816 -2.74 -25.45 37.06
N ALA A 817 -3.33 -25.81 35.91
CA ALA A 817 -4.54 -25.17 35.41
C ALA A 817 -5.75 -25.37 36.34
N MET A 818 -5.78 -26.45 37.11
CA MET A 818 -6.91 -26.79 37.99
C MET A 818 -6.72 -26.41 39.46
N THR A 819 -5.48 -26.26 39.95
CA THR A 819 -5.19 -25.84 41.33
C THR A 819 -4.97 -24.33 41.48
N GLY A 820 -4.84 -23.60 40.37
CA GLY A 820 -4.76 -22.14 40.36
C GLY A 820 -6.07 -21.47 40.79
N GLY A 821 -6.15 -21.08 42.06
CA GLY A 821 -7.27 -20.35 42.64
C GLY A 821 -7.67 -19.12 41.81
N GLY A 822 -8.96 -19.03 41.47
CA GLY A 822 -9.61 -17.82 40.97
C GLY A 822 -9.55 -17.53 39.47
N ALA A 823 -8.57 -18.08 38.72
CA ALA A 823 -8.41 -17.73 37.30
C ALA A 823 -8.22 -18.92 36.33
N GLY A 824 -7.98 -20.15 36.82
CA GLY A 824 -7.63 -21.29 35.96
C GLY A 824 -8.79 -21.87 35.13
N LEU A 825 -9.98 -22.02 35.71
CA LEU A 825 -11.11 -22.65 35.00
C LEU A 825 -11.94 -21.69 34.12
N ALA A 826 -11.93 -20.39 34.40
CA ALA A 826 -12.68 -19.41 33.61
C ALA A 826 -12.08 -19.21 32.20
N GLY A 827 -10.80 -19.52 32.01
CA GLY A 827 -10.12 -19.43 30.72
C GLY A 827 -10.30 -20.64 29.81
N LEU A 828 -10.72 -21.80 30.33
CA LEU A 828 -10.80 -23.05 29.56
C LEU A 828 -12.21 -23.40 29.07
N PHE A 829 -13.26 -22.88 29.72
CA PHE A 829 -14.66 -23.12 29.32
C PHE A 829 -15.47 -21.84 29.06
N GLY A 830 -14.81 -20.67 29.08
CA GLY A 830 -15.38 -19.40 28.66
C GLY A 830 -15.21 -19.15 27.17
N GLY A 831 -15.66 -20.06 26.31
CA GLY A 831 -15.66 -19.87 24.86
C GLY A 831 -16.00 -21.14 24.10
N GLY A 832 -17.21 -21.19 23.52
CA GLY A 832 -17.57 -22.22 22.55
C GLY A 832 -18.81 -23.03 22.93
N GLY A 833 -19.99 -22.40 22.84
CA GLY A 833 -21.22 -23.16 22.67
C GLY A 833 -21.38 -23.60 21.22
N GLY A 834 -21.26 -24.90 20.97
CA GLY A 834 -22.05 -25.64 19.98
C GLY A 834 -21.59 -25.70 18.53
N GLY A 835 -21.09 -26.86 18.10
CA GLY A 835 -20.94 -27.25 16.70
C GLY A 835 -20.21 -28.59 16.56
N GLY A 836 -20.96 -29.70 16.63
CA GLY A 836 -20.42 -31.06 16.66
C GLY A 836 -19.84 -31.57 15.33
N GLY A 837 -18.89 -32.50 15.45
CA GLY A 837 -18.34 -33.29 14.36
C GLY A 837 -17.62 -34.50 14.93
N GLY A 838 -18.35 -35.60 15.11
CA GLY A 838 -17.83 -36.82 15.70
C GLY A 838 -16.83 -37.55 14.81
N ARG A 839 -15.78 -38.10 15.43
CA ARG A 839 -15.13 -39.35 15.01
C ARG A 839 -14.88 -40.17 16.27
N GLY A 840 -15.87 -40.96 16.65
CA GLY A 840 -15.69 -42.12 17.52
C GLY A 840 -15.42 -43.34 16.66
N GLY A 841 -14.29 -43.99 16.89
CA GLY A 841 -13.93 -45.26 16.27
C GLY A 841 -13.13 -46.10 17.26
N ALA A 842 -13.83 -46.78 18.17
CA ALA A 842 -13.45 -48.07 18.77
C ALA A 842 -14.59 -48.52 19.69
N GLY A 843 -15.15 -49.69 19.40
CA GLY A 843 -16.43 -50.17 19.90
C GLY A 843 -16.47 -50.69 21.33
N ALA A 844 -17.70 -50.86 21.82
CA ALA A 844 -18.05 -51.88 22.78
C ALA A 844 -19.50 -52.32 22.54
N SER A 845 -19.66 -53.64 22.56
CA SER A 845 -20.85 -54.46 22.36
C SER A 845 -21.95 -54.33 23.43
N GLY A 846 -23.17 -54.74 23.04
CA GLY A 846 -24.27 -55.16 23.91
C GLY A 846 -25.38 -54.11 23.97
N GLY A 847 -26.60 -54.32 23.52
CA GLY A 847 -27.42 -55.54 23.59
C GLY A 847 -28.69 -55.15 24.36
N PHE A 848 -29.84 -55.17 23.68
CA PHE A 848 -31.19 -54.82 24.16
C PHE A 848 -31.49 -55.20 25.62
N GLN A 849 -32.22 -54.34 26.35
CA GLN A 849 -33.61 -54.58 26.83
C GLN A 849 -34.04 -53.58 27.92
N ALA A 850 -35.35 -53.27 27.84
CA ALA A 850 -36.30 -52.70 28.81
C ALA A 850 -36.05 -51.29 29.37
#